data_AF-A0A101VX15-F1
#
_entry.id   AF-A0A101VX15-F1
#
_cell.length_a   1.000
_cell.length_b   1.000
_cell.length_c   1.000
_cell.angle_alpha   90.00
_cell.angle_beta   90.00
_cell.angle_gamma   90.00
#
_symmetry.space_group_name_H-M   'P 1'
#
loop_
_entity.id
_entity.type
_entity.pdbx_description
1 polymer ?
#
loop_
_entity_poly.entity_id
_entity_poly.type
_entity_poly.pdbx_seq_one_letter_code
_entity_poly.pdbx_strand_id
1 'polypeptide(L)'
;MENLKRAGLIHMQAGRYGEAVDQFNKYISANPRAADGYNLRALSLQNRKDFVNAILDFRRAIRLDPQNSEYQRNLEKAITEWHEILRNKIVGHKRDIAINPNDPFSYLEIGKSYRWLEEWKDAEIWYDEYLKRDDDASPDEIIRYTEILAKNGSIVKGEKILKKFVDRYPEDWRLWSRYGYFTLWLGKYKFAEDAFTKSLGFKPFFKEAQDGLDIAKQQGYLTQFQPRSYEKVYPIDRFYSLLKRTPDDNSIRYDLVRELIKENRYEEAYQQLKIIEREDASNESFIRLMEEVSTHRDSTNENTVENLTSKLREDPTDKETVAKLAKTYSDLLYYDSAIEILDEYLKNVPEDQDLDLRFKYAQYSAWNYQWSAATNQINKLLEYDPNNLEYQLLAGQIGVWTVQNLDQTERYLLNVYNAMPNDSRVTLSLASLYIWKKDFPEAKKYLDITRNLDAKNTEIEGVQNTYDLHLSAFQEEELIKIRIAAYQKAVDGNCSEALSDYRDYLSKRTNPTTDELTEFAYINSCAGYYGDAADLYSRILDQGYNYDIAYARARNLFWNGDTLAALPEFESLAILEPDDKETKLYLADSYFGTNQLYKADSLYNYLISDTTDEKYINDINYRRIFLGDKFVQSKEYEVAEDIYDDVLDITRDTAQVSMVRQRMEWLPPSGFSKGIASIGYYLAYLLPTNIGVSPFSNIFKDNQDVLFYNYGLSLDAGFVNFLSLGFNWTRSRLENSNYHNDFTSFKGRASIFFSKYLSVSASYGPLNIRGEANKNIGDFMIKYEVPDQTYITGYYENTDTRLLLYSPFLVGTRTKTEMYRLSAQHVYRDLLKLYGYYSYYFISDKNEGNDLLLRIGRRFLVNGFFGYEFNFIDFAFITPFYYSPQRFSSHSIWGEGSYKPLENMELIGFAKIGYVPSVDFIIGEISGEFRYKPWDFLSLFGKITYSQSYRYDGSYKSLSGSLSAYIGIF
;
A
#
# COMPACT_ATOMS: atom_id res chain seq x y z
N MET A 1 -11.93 1.63 38.81
CA MET A 1 -12.14 0.41 39.61
C MET A 1 -13.44 -0.29 39.24
N GLU A 2 -14.60 0.35 39.41
CA GLU A 2 -15.90 -0.24 38.98
C GLU A 2 -15.97 -0.52 37.48
N ASN A 3 -15.23 0.25 36.67
CA ASN A 3 -15.07 -0.01 35.23
C ASN A 3 -14.41 -1.36 34.93
N LEU A 4 -13.47 -1.84 35.76
CA LEU A 4 -12.81 -3.15 35.56
C LEU A 4 -13.76 -4.30 35.87
N LYS A 5 -14.50 -4.19 36.98
CA LYS A 5 -15.57 -5.13 37.33
C LYS A 5 -16.65 -5.17 36.25
N ARG A 6 -17.09 -4.00 35.76
CA ARG A 6 -18.08 -3.90 34.68
C ARG A 6 -17.56 -4.51 33.38
N ALA A 7 -16.30 -4.27 33.01
CA ALA A 7 -15.68 -4.89 31.85
C ALA A 7 -15.64 -6.42 32.00
N GLY A 8 -15.19 -6.93 33.16
CA GLY A 8 -15.19 -8.37 33.45
C GLY A 8 -16.58 -9.00 33.34
N LEU A 9 -17.61 -8.34 33.85
CA LEU A 9 -19.01 -8.78 33.71
C LEU A 9 -19.48 -8.80 32.25
N ILE A 10 -19.10 -7.80 31.44
CA ILE A 10 -19.42 -7.77 29.99
C ILE A 10 -18.76 -8.95 29.27
N HIS A 11 -17.49 -9.24 29.56
CA HIS A 11 -16.80 -10.39 29.00
C HIS A 11 -17.43 -11.72 29.44
N MET A 12 -17.80 -11.83 30.73
CA MET A 12 -18.47 -13.01 31.28
C MET A 12 -19.84 -13.25 30.63
N GLN A 13 -20.64 -12.19 30.42
CA GLN A 13 -21.93 -12.26 29.72
C GLN A 13 -21.78 -12.66 28.25
N ALA A 14 -20.66 -12.28 27.62
CA ALA A 14 -20.35 -12.65 26.25
C ALA A 14 -19.72 -14.05 26.10
N GLY A 15 -19.65 -14.84 27.18
CA GLY A 15 -19.03 -16.17 27.19
C GLY A 15 -17.50 -16.17 27.09
N ARG A 16 -16.87 -14.98 27.14
CA ARG A 16 -15.42 -14.77 27.08
C ARG A 16 -14.81 -14.87 28.47
N TYR A 17 -14.84 -16.08 29.03
CA TYR A 17 -14.47 -16.32 30.42
C TYR A 17 -12.97 -16.12 30.71
N GLY A 18 -12.08 -16.26 29.73
CA GLY A 18 -10.65 -16.00 29.90
C GLY A 18 -10.39 -14.51 30.13
N GLU A 19 -10.92 -13.69 29.25
CA GLU A 19 -10.83 -12.23 29.32
C GLU A 19 -11.57 -11.68 30.55
N ALA A 20 -12.67 -12.33 30.96
CA ALA A 20 -13.34 -12.01 32.23
C ALA A 20 -12.42 -12.26 33.44
N VAL A 21 -11.71 -13.40 33.48
CA VAL A 21 -10.72 -13.69 34.52
C VAL A 21 -9.63 -12.63 34.54
N ASP A 22 -9.14 -12.14 33.40
CA ASP A 22 -8.11 -11.10 33.34
C ASP A 22 -8.60 -9.75 33.89
N GLN A 23 -9.84 -9.36 33.57
CA GLN A 23 -10.42 -8.14 34.15
C GLN A 23 -10.67 -8.30 35.65
N PHE A 24 -11.12 -9.48 36.11
CA PHE A 24 -11.30 -9.74 37.53
C PHE A 24 -9.97 -9.87 38.28
N ASN A 25 -8.90 -10.36 37.65
CA ASN A 25 -7.53 -10.33 38.19
C ASN A 25 -7.12 -8.90 38.47
N LYS A 26 -7.24 -8.00 37.49
CA LYS A 26 -6.95 -6.57 37.65
C LYS A 26 -7.82 -5.92 38.73
N TYR A 27 -9.10 -6.31 38.80
CA TYR A 27 -10.01 -5.83 39.84
C TYR A 27 -9.60 -6.29 41.25
N ILE A 28 -9.22 -7.56 41.42
CA ILE A 28 -8.74 -8.13 42.68
C ILE A 28 -7.38 -7.52 43.08
N SER A 29 -6.45 -7.33 42.14
CA SER A 29 -5.16 -6.69 42.44
C SER A 29 -5.34 -5.25 42.90
N ALA A 30 -6.28 -4.52 42.31
CA ALA A 30 -6.63 -3.16 42.73
C ALA A 30 -7.43 -3.12 44.04
N ASN A 31 -8.18 -4.18 44.37
CA ASN A 31 -8.92 -4.29 45.62
C ASN A 31 -8.84 -5.72 46.20
N PRO A 32 -7.73 -6.08 46.89
CA PRO A 32 -7.48 -7.45 47.34
C PRO A 32 -8.45 -7.99 48.40
N ARG A 33 -9.30 -7.11 48.95
CA ARG A 33 -10.34 -7.42 49.94
C ARG A 33 -11.76 -7.44 49.34
N ALA A 34 -11.92 -7.18 48.05
CA ALA A 34 -13.20 -7.28 47.35
C ALA A 34 -13.62 -8.75 47.19
N ALA A 35 -14.47 -9.25 48.09
CA ALA A 35 -14.94 -10.63 48.08
C ALA A 35 -15.69 -11.00 46.78
N ASP A 36 -16.44 -10.06 46.23
CA ASP A 36 -17.17 -10.19 44.96
C ASP A 36 -16.23 -10.40 43.77
N GLY A 37 -15.05 -9.76 43.76
CA GLY A 37 -14.02 -9.96 42.74
C GLY A 37 -13.57 -11.42 42.65
N TYR A 38 -13.28 -12.04 43.80
CA TYR A 38 -12.92 -13.47 43.86
C TYR A 38 -14.08 -14.37 43.45
N ASN A 39 -15.31 -14.06 43.85
CA ASN A 39 -16.49 -14.84 43.44
C ASN A 39 -16.72 -14.77 41.91
N LEU A 40 -16.57 -13.58 41.31
CA LEU A 40 -16.75 -13.39 39.86
C LEU A 40 -15.63 -14.05 39.04
N ARG A 41 -14.38 -14.01 39.54
CA ARG A 41 -13.27 -14.76 38.94
C ARG A 41 -13.50 -16.27 39.06
N ALA A 42 -13.93 -16.74 40.22
CA ALA A 42 -14.23 -18.16 40.45
C ALA A 42 -15.35 -18.68 39.55
N LEU A 43 -16.42 -17.90 39.34
CA LEU A 43 -17.47 -18.24 38.38
C LEU A 43 -16.93 -18.33 36.96
N SER A 44 -16.03 -17.42 36.57
CA SER A 44 -15.41 -17.45 35.25
C SER A 44 -14.48 -18.65 35.08
N LEU A 45 -13.70 -19.01 36.11
CA LEU A 45 -12.85 -20.21 36.15
C LEU A 45 -13.66 -21.50 36.13
N GLN A 46 -14.78 -21.55 36.85
CA GLN A 46 -15.71 -22.69 36.85
C GLN A 46 -16.27 -22.92 35.44
N ASN A 47 -16.69 -21.86 34.74
CA ASN A 47 -17.16 -21.98 33.35
C ASN A 47 -16.05 -22.42 32.38
N ARG A 48 -14.77 -22.22 32.74
CA ARG A 48 -13.60 -22.76 32.02
C ARG A 48 -13.22 -24.19 32.43
N LYS A 49 -13.98 -24.81 33.34
CA LYS A 49 -13.68 -26.13 33.95
C LYS A 49 -12.37 -26.17 34.75
N ASP A 50 -11.86 -25.01 35.18
CA ASP A 50 -10.74 -24.92 36.11
C ASP A 50 -11.27 -24.92 37.55
N PHE A 51 -11.73 -26.10 37.97
CA PHE A 51 -12.39 -26.27 39.26
C PHE A 51 -11.47 -26.09 40.45
N VAL A 52 -10.18 -26.45 40.31
CA VAL A 52 -9.20 -26.34 41.40
C VAL A 52 -9.02 -24.87 41.79
N ASN A 53 -8.77 -24.00 40.80
CA ASN A 53 -8.58 -22.58 41.06
C ASN A 53 -9.91 -21.89 41.42
N ALA A 54 -11.03 -22.29 40.81
CA ALA A 54 -12.35 -21.77 41.14
C ALA A 54 -12.72 -22.04 42.63
N ILE A 55 -12.50 -23.26 43.12
CA ILE A 55 -12.78 -23.63 44.52
C ILE A 55 -11.92 -22.81 45.49
N LEU A 56 -10.64 -22.58 45.17
CA LEU A 56 -9.76 -21.74 45.99
C LEU A 56 -10.25 -20.29 46.09
N ASP A 57 -10.70 -19.72 44.97
CA ASP A 57 -11.23 -18.37 44.91
C ASP A 57 -12.59 -18.22 45.59
N PHE A 58 -13.49 -19.18 45.42
CA PHE A 58 -14.75 -19.21 46.19
C PHE A 58 -14.47 -19.30 47.69
N ARG A 59 -13.54 -20.16 48.13
CA ARG A 59 -13.10 -20.24 49.54
C ARG A 59 -12.44 -18.94 50.01
N ARG A 60 -11.81 -18.16 49.12
CA ARG A 60 -11.27 -16.83 49.44
C ARG A 60 -12.38 -15.79 49.56
N ALA A 61 -13.36 -15.79 48.67
CA ALA A 61 -14.55 -14.94 48.73
C ALA A 61 -15.32 -15.16 50.05
N ILE A 62 -15.56 -16.41 50.43
CA ILE A 62 -16.23 -16.76 51.70
C ILE A 62 -15.41 -16.34 52.93
N ARG A 63 -14.07 -16.43 52.87
CA ARG A 63 -13.22 -15.93 53.97
C ARG A 63 -13.27 -14.41 54.12
N LEU A 64 -13.46 -13.68 53.03
CA LEU A 64 -13.52 -12.22 53.02
C LEU A 64 -14.92 -11.69 53.38
N ASP A 65 -15.98 -12.42 53.00
CA ASP A 65 -17.36 -12.12 53.35
C ASP A 65 -18.12 -13.41 53.72
N PRO A 66 -18.04 -13.86 54.99
CA PRO A 66 -18.61 -15.13 55.43
C PRO A 66 -20.14 -15.19 55.45
N GLN A 67 -20.82 -14.03 55.44
CA GLN A 67 -22.28 -13.93 55.59
C GLN A 67 -23.00 -13.96 54.23
N ASN A 68 -22.27 -13.92 53.12
CA ASN A 68 -22.85 -13.91 51.79
C ASN A 68 -23.23 -15.32 51.32
N SER A 69 -24.52 -15.64 51.44
CA SER A 69 -25.10 -16.93 51.02
C SER A 69 -24.95 -17.24 49.54
N GLU A 70 -24.67 -16.25 48.68
CA GLU A 70 -24.41 -16.48 47.26
C GLU A 70 -23.07 -17.17 47.03
N TYR A 71 -22.01 -16.74 47.74
CA TYR A 71 -20.67 -17.31 47.59
C TYR A 71 -20.61 -18.76 48.08
N GLN A 72 -21.35 -19.06 49.15
CA GLN A 72 -21.51 -20.42 49.65
C GLN A 72 -22.19 -21.32 48.61
N ARG A 73 -23.30 -20.85 48.02
CA ARG A 73 -24.00 -21.59 46.95
C ARG A 73 -23.12 -21.82 45.71
N ASN A 74 -22.33 -20.81 45.31
CA ASN A 74 -21.44 -20.94 44.16
C ASN A 74 -20.29 -21.93 44.43
N LEU A 75 -19.71 -21.93 45.64
CA LEU A 75 -18.73 -22.94 46.07
C LEU A 75 -19.33 -24.35 46.04
N GLU A 76 -20.51 -24.55 46.65
CA GLU A 76 -21.18 -25.85 46.70
C GLU A 76 -21.46 -26.40 45.29
N LYS A 77 -21.90 -25.52 44.38
CA LYS A 77 -22.11 -25.88 42.97
C LYS A 77 -20.81 -26.31 42.29
N ALA A 78 -19.73 -25.53 42.43
CA ALA A 78 -18.43 -25.84 41.83
C ALA A 78 -17.81 -27.13 42.39
N ILE A 79 -17.95 -27.38 43.71
CA ILE A 79 -17.52 -28.62 44.34
C ILE A 79 -18.32 -29.81 43.79
N THR A 80 -19.64 -29.68 43.66
CA THR A 80 -20.50 -30.76 43.14
C THR A 80 -20.10 -31.16 41.72
N GLU A 81 -19.89 -30.18 40.84
CA GLU A 81 -19.44 -30.40 39.46
C GLU A 81 -18.03 -31.02 39.42
N TRP A 82 -17.11 -30.56 40.27
CA TRP A 82 -15.76 -31.12 40.33
C TRP A 82 -15.75 -32.56 40.84
N HIS A 83 -16.52 -32.84 41.89
CA HIS A 83 -16.63 -34.18 42.45
C HIS A 83 -17.21 -35.18 41.44
N GLU A 84 -18.14 -34.77 40.59
CA GLU A 84 -18.65 -35.61 39.50
C GLU A 84 -17.55 -35.98 38.51
N ILE A 85 -16.73 -35.00 38.10
CA ILE A 85 -15.58 -35.22 37.20
C ILE A 85 -14.56 -36.17 37.82
N LEU A 86 -14.22 -35.96 39.10
CA LEU A 86 -13.28 -36.82 39.82
C LEU A 86 -13.80 -38.25 39.94
N ARG A 87 -15.09 -38.45 40.22
CA ARG A 87 -15.71 -39.79 40.25
C ARG A 87 -15.65 -40.47 38.89
N ASN A 88 -15.92 -39.75 37.81
CA ASN A 88 -15.79 -40.27 36.46
C ASN A 88 -14.33 -40.64 36.12
N LYS A 89 -13.36 -39.83 36.55
CA LYS A 89 -11.93 -40.12 36.41
C LYS A 89 -11.53 -41.40 37.15
N ILE A 90 -12.03 -41.58 38.37
CA ILE A 90 -11.82 -42.82 39.15
C ILE A 90 -12.36 -44.04 38.39
N VAL A 91 -13.56 -43.94 37.80
CA VAL A 91 -14.15 -45.04 37.01
C VAL A 91 -13.30 -45.35 35.78
N GLY A 92 -12.78 -44.33 35.10
CA GLY A 92 -11.86 -44.48 33.96
C GLY A 92 -10.61 -45.26 34.34
N HIS A 93 -9.88 -44.79 35.36
CA HIS A 93 -8.66 -45.45 35.80
C HIS A 93 -8.88 -46.84 36.39
N LYS A 94 -10.06 -47.13 36.96
CA LYS A 94 -10.42 -48.51 37.35
C LYS A 94 -10.54 -49.45 36.14
N ARG A 95 -10.93 -48.93 34.97
CA ARG A 95 -10.92 -49.72 33.71
C ARG A 95 -9.49 -49.88 33.19
N ASP A 96 -8.67 -48.84 33.28
CA ASP A 96 -7.26 -48.90 32.88
C ASP A 96 -6.50 -49.97 33.70
N ILE A 97 -6.78 -50.04 35.00
CA ILE A 97 -6.26 -51.10 35.89
C ILE A 97 -6.73 -52.50 35.45
N ALA A 98 -7.96 -52.64 34.94
CA ALA A 98 -8.44 -53.92 34.43
C ALA A 98 -7.72 -54.38 33.15
N ILE A 99 -7.15 -53.43 32.40
CA ILE A 99 -6.36 -53.68 31.19
C ILE A 99 -4.90 -53.97 31.56
N ASN A 100 -4.30 -53.13 32.41
CA ASN A 100 -2.93 -53.29 32.89
C ASN A 100 -2.87 -53.14 34.43
N PRO A 101 -2.99 -54.24 35.18
CA PRO A 101 -3.00 -54.21 36.64
C PRO A 101 -1.65 -53.85 37.29
N ASN A 102 -0.56 -53.88 36.51
CA ASN A 102 0.79 -53.66 37.02
C ASN A 102 1.27 -52.21 36.82
N ASP A 103 0.53 -51.38 36.10
CA ASP A 103 0.87 -49.98 35.92
C ASP A 103 0.53 -49.15 37.17
N PRO A 104 1.53 -48.57 37.87
CA PRO A 104 1.31 -47.79 39.08
C PRO A 104 0.56 -46.46 38.83
N PHE A 105 0.62 -45.91 37.61
CA PHE A 105 0.05 -44.60 37.29
C PHE A 105 -1.44 -44.49 37.58
N SER A 106 -2.21 -45.49 37.16
CA SER A 106 -3.68 -45.49 37.36
C SER A 106 -4.07 -45.58 38.84
N TYR A 107 -3.29 -46.26 39.67
CA TYR A 107 -3.51 -46.32 41.13
C TYR A 107 -3.23 -44.97 41.79
N LEU A 108 -2.15 -44.29 41.38
CA LEU A 108 -1.81 -42.95 41.85
C LEU A 108 -2.89 -41.93 41.51
N GLU A 109 -3.39 -41.93 40.27
CA GLU A 109 -4.41 -40.99 39.82
C GLU A 109 -5.76 -41.19 40.53
N ILE A 110 -6.10 -42.44 40.89
CA ILE A 110 -7.25 -42.72 41.75
C ILE A 110 -7.02 -42.18 43.16
N GLY A 111 -5.83 -42.43 43.76
CA GLY A 111 -5.48 -41.91 45.08
C GLY A 111 -5.52 -40.38 45.15
N LYS A 112 -5.01 -39.69 44.13
CA LYS A 112 -5.11 -38.23 43.98
C LYS A 112 -6.56 -37.76 43.85
N SER A 113 -7.39 -38.49 43.11
CA SER A 113 -8.79 -38.15 42.94
C SER A 113 -9.56 -38.26 44.25
N TYR A 114 -9.36 -39.33 45.02
CA TYR A 114 -9.95 -39.47 46.36
C TYR A 114 -9.44 -38.41 47.36
N ARG A 115 -8.16 -38.02 47.26
CA ARG A 115 -7.63 -36.88 48.03
C ARG A 115 -8.38 -35.59 47.72
N TRP A 116 -8.64 -35.29 46.44
CA TRP A 116 -9.40 -34.10 46.04
C TRP A 116 -10.88 -34.15 46.40
N LEU A 117 -11.46 -35.35 46.48
CA LEU A 117 -12.80 -35.58 47.05
C LEU A 117 -12.83 -35.42 48.58
N GLU A 118 -11.67 -35.23 49.21
CA GLU A 118 -11.48 -35.24 50.67
C GLU A 118 -11.91 -36.58 51.33
N GLU A 119 -11.91 -37.66 50.54
CA GLU A 119 -12.16 -39.05 50.97
C GLU A 119 -10.83 -39.69 51.39
N TRP A 120 -10.28 -39.20 52.50
CA TRP A 120 -8.90 -39.47 52.95
C TRP A 120 -8.59 -40.95 53.15
N LYS A 121 -9.56 -41.76 53.62
CA LYS A 121 -9.38 -43.21 53.84
C LYS A 121 -9.15 -43.96 52.53
N ASP A 122 -9.99 -43.71 51.53
CA ASP A 122 -9.84 -44.31 50.21
C ASP A 122 -8.57 -43.81 49.54
N ALA A 123 -8.26 -42.52 49.65
CA ALA A 123 -7.00 -41.96 49.16
C ALA A 123 -5.79 -42.72 49.73
N GLU A 124 -5.80 -43.06 51.03
CA GLU A 124 -4.72 -43.82 51.65
C GLU A 124 -4.57 -45.23 51.08
N ILE A 125 -5.69 -45.94 50.88
CA ILE A 125 -5.73 -47.29 50.32
C ILE A 125 -5.16 -47.29 48.89
N TRP A 126 -5.54 -46.33 48.07
CA TRP A 126 -5.08 -46.24 46.69
C TRP A 126 -3.61 -45.82 46.58
N TYR A 127 -3.14 -44.93 47.48
CA TYR A 127 -1.72 -44.63 47.60
C TYR A 127 -0.90 -45.84 48.09
N ASP A 128 -1.44 -46.70 48.96
CA ASP A 128 -0.78 -47.97 49.32
C ASP A 128 -0.64 -48.91 48.12
N GLU A 129 -1.71 -49.06 47.33
CA GLU A 129 -1.68 -49.89 46.13
C GLU A 129 -0.72 -49.35 45.06
N TYR A 130 -0.60 -48.03 44.98
CA TYR A 130 0.42 -47.36 44.17
C TYR A 130 1.83 -47.73 44.63
N LEU A 131 2.17 -47.53 45.91
CA LEU A 131 3.52 -47.80 46.44
C LEU A 131 3.92 -49.28 46.42
N LYS A 132 2.95 -50.21 46.34
CA LYS A 132 3.25 -51.64 46.11
C LYS A 132 3.78 -51.93 44.71
N ARG A 133 3.41 -51.10 43.72
CA ARG A 133 3.77 -51.27 42.29
C ARG A 133 4.92 -50.39 41.90
N ASP A 134 4.99 -49.20 42.47
CA ASP A 134 6.10 -48.28 42.34
C ASP A 134 6.75 -48.08 43.70
N ASP A 135 7.77 -48.89 43.97
CA ASP A 135 8.54 -48.74 45.19
C ASP A 135 9.51 -47.54 45.12
N ASP A 136 9.71 -46.94 43.94
CA ASP A 136 10.62 -45.82 43.67
C ASP A 136 9.88 -44.49 43.43
N ALA A 137 8.75 -44.34 44.11
CA ALA A 137 7.96 -43.12 44.06
C ALA A 137 8.79 -41.89 44.42
N SER A 138 8.58 -40.82 43.66
CA SER A 138 9.32 -39.58 43.85
C SER A 138 9.08 -38.96 45.24
N PRO A 139 10.06 -38.21 45.78
CA PRO A 139 9.89 -37.48 47.04
C PRO A 139 8.61 -36.63 47.10
N ASP A 140 8.20 -36.02 45.99
CA ASP A 140 6.98 -35.19 45.93
C ASP A 140 5.70 -35.99 46.16
N GLU A 141 5.60 -37.21 45.60
CA GLU A 141 4.43 -38.07 45.82
C GLU A 141 4.40 -38.64 47.23
N ILE A 142 5.57 -38.93 47.81
CA ILE A 142 5.67 -39.33 49.22
C ILE A 142 5.26 -38.16 50.13
N ILE A 143 5.67 -36.93 49.84
CA ILE A 143 5.23 -35.75 50.59
C ILE A 143 3.71 -35.58 50.49
N ARG A 144 3.10 -35.73 49.30
CA ARG A 144 1.64 -35.70 49.14
C ARG A 144 0.96 -36.81 49.94
N TYR A 145 1.55 -38.00 49.96
CA TYR A 145 1.02 -39.11 50.73
C TYR A 145 1.06 -38.84 52.25
N THR A 146 2.09 -38.13 52.72
CA THR A 146 2.20 -37.77 54.15
C THR A 146 1.06 -36.86 54.62
N GLU A 147 0.48 -36.04 53.74
CA GLU A 147 -0.72 -35.26 54.04
C GLU A 147 -1.92 -36.18 54.32
N ILE A 148 -2.13 -37.18 53.45
CA ILE A 148 -3.22 -38.16 53.58
C ILE A 148 -3.05 -38.94 54.88
N LEU A 149 -1.83 -39.41 55.15
CA LEU A 149 -1.48 -40.14 56.37
C LEU A 149 -1.71 -39.28 57.63
N ALA A 150 -1.34 -37.99 57.60
CA ALA A 150 -1.58 -37.08 58.70
C ALA A 150 -3.09 -36.83 58.93
N LYS A 151 -3.88 -36.68 57.85
CA LYS A 151 -5.34 -36.48 57.94
C LYS A 151 -6.09 -37.71 58.45
N ASN A 152 -5.64 -38.91 58.11
CA ASN A 152 -6.17 -40.16 58.66
C ASN A 152 -5.63 -40.51 60.05
N GLY A 153 -4.61 -39.79 60.54
CA GLY A 153 -3.94 -40.11 61.80
C GLY A 153 -3.01 -41.34 61.72
N SER A 154 -2.68 -41.80 60.51
CA SER A 154 -1.80 -42.95 60.22
C SER A 154 -0.31 -42.63 60.44
N ILE A 155 0.03 -42.00 61.57
CA ILE A 155 1.37 -41.44 61.84
C ILE A 155 2.45 -42.52 61.97
N VAL A 156 2.16 -43.64 62.65
CA VAL A 156 3.13 -44.75 62.80
C VAL A 156 3.49 -45.37 61.45
N LYS A 157 2.51 -45.47 60.55
CA LYS A 157 2.72 -45.97 59.19
C LYS A 157 3.54 -44.98 58.37
N GLY A 158 3.19 -43.70 58.44
CA GLY A 158 3.91 -42.65 57.73
C GLY A 158 5.36 -42.50 58.16
N GLU A 159 5.68 -42.69 59.44
CA GLU A 159 7.06 -42.67 59.91
C GLU A 159 7.91 -43.78 59.29
N LYS A 160 7.37 -45.01 59.18
CA LYS A 160 8.07 -46.14 58.53
C LYS A 160 8.31 -45.89 57.04
N ILE A 161 7.29 -45.36 56.35
CA ILE A 161 7.38 -45.03 54.93
C ILE A 161 8.42 -43.92 54.74
N LEU A 162 8.29 -42.82 55.48
CA LEU A 162 9.24 -41.71 55.44
C LEU A 162 10.66 -42.17 55.76
N LYS A 163 10.87 -43.05 56.74
CA LYS A 163 12.19 -43.60 57.05
C LYS A 163 12.81 -44.28 55.83
N LYS A 164 12.05 -45.15 55.17
CA LYS A 164 12.50 -45.83 53.94
C LYS A 164 12.90 -44.83 52.85
N PHE A 165 12.12 -43.76 52.68
CA PHE A 165 12.32 -42.78 51.62
C PHE A 165 13.40 -41.73 51.93
N VAL A 166 13.64 -41.36 53.20
CA VAL A 166 14.81 -40.53 53.56
C VAL A 166 16.12 -41.31 53.46
N ASP A 167 16.10 -42.63 53.69
CA ASP A 167 17.30 -43.45 53.50
C ASP A 167 17.59 -43.66 52.01
N ARG A 168 16.56 -43.68 51.17
CA ARG A 168 16.70 -43.79 49.71
C ARG A 168 17.08 -42.46 49.05
N TYR A 169 16.50 -41.36 49.51
CA TYR A 169 16.76 -40.01 49.02
C TYR A 169 17.36 -39.18 50.15
N PRO A 170 18.61 -39.47 50.56
CA PRO A 170 19.25 -38.84 51.72
C PRO A 170 19.47 -37.34 51.51
N GLU A 171 19.50 -36.86 50.29
CA GLU A 171 19.72 -35.45 49.98
C GLU A 171 18.42 -34.62 49.98
N ASP A 172 17.23 -35.25 50.00
CA ASP A 172 15.95 -34.51 49.98
C ASP A 172 15.59 -33.99 51.38
N TRP A 173 15.92 -32.73 51.62
CA TRP A 173 15.64 -32.04 52.88
C TRP A 173 14.15 -32.01 53.24
N ARG A 174 13.23 -32.04 52.27
CA ARG A 174 11.77 -32.01 52.54
C ARG A 174 11.31 -33.34 53.14
N LEU A 175 11.83 -34.46 52.65
CA LEU A 175 11.57 -35.78 53.22
C LEU A 175 12.14 -35.88 54.64
N TRP A 176 13.36 -35.38 54.87
CA TRP A 176 13.94 -35.32 56.22
C TRP A 176 13.11 -34.45 57.17
N SER A 177 12.58 -33.33 56.69
CA SER A 177 11.67 -32.50 57.47
C SER A 177 10.35 -33.21 57.79
N ARG A 178 9.70 -33.87 56.81
CA ARG A 178 8.48 -34.67 57.05
C ARG A 178 8.74 -35.81 58.02
N TYR A 179 9.87 -36.50 57.88
CA TYR A 179 10.31 -37.55 58.80
C TYR A 179 10.54 -36.98 60.22
N GLY A 180 11.14 -35.80 60.33
CA GLY A 180 11.28 -35.06 61.58
C GLY A 180 9.92 -34.79 62.25
N TYR A 181 8.92 -34.32 61.50
CA TYR A 181 7.59 -34.08 62.06
C TYR A 181 6.86 -35.36 62.48
N PHE A 182 6.93 -36.44 61.68
CA PHE A 182 6.29 -37.70 62.03
C PHE A 182 6.94 -38.36 63.24
N THR A 183 8.26 -38.27 63.38
CA THR A 183 8.98 -38.74 64.58
C THR A 183 8.67 -37.85 65.79
N LEU A 184 8.55 -36.54 65.59
CA LEU A 184 8.16 -35.59 66.63
C LEU A 184 6.73 -35.87 67.15
N TRP A 185 5.75 -36.09 66.27
CA TRP A 185 4.37 -36.42 66.66
C TRP A 185 4.26 -37.76 67.40
N LEU A 186 5.22 -38.66 67.20
CA LEU A 186 5.34 -39.91 67.96
C LEU A 186 6.14 -39.75 69.27
N GLY A 187 6.55 -38.52 69.63
CA GLY A 187 7.33 -38.23 70.83
C GLY A 187 8.81 -38.65 70.74
N LYS A 188 9.32 -38.95 69.54
CA LYS A 188 10.70 -39.40 69.30
C LYS A 188 11.64 -38.20 69.08
N TYR A 189 11.75 -37.32 70.08
CA TYR A 189 12.45 -36.02 69.97
C TYR A 189 13.88 -36.09 69.43
N LYS A 190 14.69 -37.06 69.88
CA LYS A 190 16.07 -37.22 69.40
C LYS A 190 16.16 -37.56 67.91
N PHE A 191 15.23 -38.37 67.41
CA PHE A 191 15.15 -38.70 65.98
C PHE A 191 14.63 -37.52 65.16
N ALA A 192 13.71 -36.74 65.73
CA ALA A 192 13.23 -35.50 65.12
C ALA A 192 14.36 -34.48 65.00
N GLU A 193 15.16 -34.28 66.06
CA GLU A 193 16.30 -33.38 66.06
C GLU A 193 17.35 -33.76 65.00
N ASP A 194 17.72 -35.05 64.91
CA ASP A 194 18.64 -35.54 63.88
C ASP A 194 18.07 -35.32 62.48
N ALA A 195 16.79 -35.63 62.27
CA ALA A 195 16.13 -35.47 60.98
C ALA A 195 16.06 -34.00 60.54
N PHE A 196 15.69 -33.09 61.44
CA PHE A 196 15.65 -31.66 61.14
C PHE A 196 17.05 -31.07 60.95
N THR A 197 18.04 -31.50 61.74
CA THR A 197 19.43 -31.08 61.56
C THR A 197 19.98 -31.56 60.22
N LYS A 198 19.68 -32.79 59.80
CA LYS A 198 20.02 -33.29 58.45
C LYS A 198 19.33 -32.48 57.36
N SER A 199 18.04 -32.22 57.52
CA SER A 199 17.30 -31.35 56.59
C SER A 199 17.95 -29.97 56.45
N LEU A 200 18.41 -29.36 57.55
CA LEU A 200 19.06 -28.06 57.55
C LEU A 200 20.52 -28.12 57.09
N GLY A 201 21.18 -29.26 57.23
CA GLY A 201 22.50 -29.52 56.66
C GLY A 201 22.48 -29.45 55.14
N PHE A 202 21.45 -30.02 54.50
CA PHE A 202 21.25 -29.93 53.05
C PHE A 202 20.67 -28.59 52.61
N LYS A 203 19.68 -28.06 53.34
CA LYS A 203 19.11 -26.74 53.08
C LYS A 203 19.17 -25.86 54.34
N PRO A 204 20.27 -25.12 54.53
CA PRO A 204 20.37 -24.13 55.60
C PRO A 204 19.19 -23.16 55.51
N PHE A 205 18.60 -22.82 56.66
CA PHE A 205 17.44 -21.92 56.76
C PHE A 205 16.12 -22.45 56.16
N PHE A 206 15.98 -23.77 55.93
CA PHE A 206 14.69 -24.34 55.56
C PHE A 206 13.68 -24.21 56.71
N LYS A 207 12.81 -23.21 56.60
CA LYS A 207 11.91 -22.79 57.68
C LYS A 207 11.11 -23.93 58.33
N GLU A 208 10.52 -24.83 57.56
CA GLU A 208 9.75 -25.95 58.12
C GLU A 208 10.64 -26.88 58.97
N ALA A 209 11.89 -27.13 58.57
CA ALA A 209 12.82 -27.90 59.39
C ALA A 209 13.45 -27.09 60.53
N GLN A 210 13.67 -25.79 60.36
CA GLN A 210 14.15 -24.91 61.43
C GLN A 210 13.11 -24.84 62.56
N ASP A 211 11.85 -24.57 62.19
CA ASP A 211 10.72 -24.60 63.12
C ASP A 211 10.70 -25.97 63.81
N GLY A 212 10.72 -27.07 63.05
CA GLY A 212 10.80 -28.45 63.57
C GLY A 212 11.97 -28.74 64.52
N LEU A 213 13.17 -28.24 64.21
CA LEU A 213 14.35 -28.41 65.04
C LEU A 213 14.18 -27.70 66.39
N ASP A 214 13.60 -26.50 66.34
CA ASP A 214 13.35 -25.68 67.52
C ASP A 214 12.32 -26.36 68.46
N ILE A 215 11.27 -27.02 67.95
CA ILE A 215 10.37 -27.88 68.78
C ILE A 215 11.14 -29.03 69.40
N ALA A 216 11.97 -29.71 68.60
CA ALA A 216 12.67 -30.91 69.05
C ALA A 216 13.68 -30.59 70.15
N LYS A 217 14.34 -29.42 70.07
CA LYS A 217 15.34 -28.91 71.02
C LYS A 217 14.74 -28.11 72.19
N GLN A 218 13.43 -27.85 72.19
CA GLN A 218 12.77 -26.98 73.17
C GLN A 218 13.33 -25.55 73.19
N GLN A 219 13.87 -25.08 72.06
CA GLN A 219 14.28 -23.68 71.86
C GLN A 219 13.15 -22.95 71.10
N GLY A 220 13.01 -21.63 71.34
CA GLY A 220 11.85 -20.79 71.00
C GLY A 220 11.07 -21.21 69.75
N TYR A 221 9.77 -21.48 69.93
CA TYR A 221 8.96 -22.23 68.99
C TYR A 221 7.83 -21.44 68.32
N LEU A 222 7.73 -21.59 66.99
CA LEU A 222 6.62 -21.22 66.10
C LEU A 222 5.44 -22.22 66.18
N THR A 223 4.56 -21.98 67.17
CA THR A 223 3.13 -22.40 67.30
C THR A 223 2.72 -23.85 67.66
N GLN A 224 2.39 -24.00 68.95
CA GLN A 224 1.34 -24.76 69.66
C GLN A 224 0.71 -26.05 69.09
N PHE A 225 0.75 -27.10 69.95
CA PHE A 225 -0.33 -28.08 70.11
C PHE A 225 -0.84 -28.04 71.57
N GLN A 226 -1.67 -27.02 71.88
CA GLN A 226 -2.47 -26.70 73.09
C GLN A 226 -1.85 -26.71 74.51
N PRO A 227 -2.00 -25.59 75.24
CA PRO A 227 -2.60 -25.59 76.59
C PRO A 227 -3.35 -24.27 76.96
N ARG A 228 -4.00 -24.21 78.13
CA ARG A 228 -4.59 -22.97 78.69
C ARG A 228 -3.67 -22.29 79.73
N SER A 229 -3.80 -20.96 79.70
CA SER A 229 -3.57 -19.89 80.69
C SER A 229 -2.17 -19.43 81.14
N TYR A 230 -1.06 -20.15 80.96
CA TYR A 230 0.26 -19.60 81.35
C TYR A 230 1.41 -20.07 80.44
N GLU A 231 1.38 -19.69 79.17
CA GLU A 231 2.47 -19.96 78.21
C GLU A 231 3.33 -18.72 77.98
N LYS A 232 4.64 -18.88 78.16
CA LYS A 232 5.64 -17.89 77.72
C LYS A 232 5.72 -17.93 76.19
N VAL A 233 5.39 -16.83 75.52
CA VAL A 233 5.65 -16.62 74.09
C VAL A 233 7.02 -15.94 73.96
N TYR A 234 7.94 -16.53 73.20
CA TYR A 234 9.27 -15.97 72.98
C TYR A 234 9.23 -14.78 71.99
N PRO A 235 10.11 -13.77 72.14
CA PRO A 235 10.05 -12.54 71.35
C PRO A 235 10.15 -12.73 69.83
N ILE A 236 11.06 -13.58 69.35
CA ILE A 236 11.26 -13.86 67.91
C ILE A 236 10.00 -14.48 67.28
N ASP A 237 9.34 -15.43 67.95
CA ASP A 237 8.11 -16.07 67.49
C ASP A 237 6.93 -15.12 67.44
N ARG A 238 6.86 -14.22 68.43
CA ARG A 238 5.87 -13.14 68.44
C ARG A 238 6.05 -12.26 67.20
N PHE A 239 7.28 -11.86 66.86
CA PHE A 239 7.50 -10.99 65.70
C PHE A 239 7.32 -11.72 64.37
N TYR A 240 7.79 -12.96 64.21
CA TYR A 240 7.50 -13.74 63.00
C TYR A 240 6.01 -14.03 62.81
N SER A 241 5.26 -14.33 63.88
CA SER A 241 3.81 -14.56 63.80
C SER A 241 3.02 -13.28 63.51
N LEU A 242 3.47 -12.14 64.03
CA LEU A 242 2.94 -10.83 63.66
C LEU A 242 3.22 -10.52 62.19
N LEU A 243 4.47 -10.65 61.73
CA LEU A 243 4.84 -10.46 60.32
C LEU A 243 4.12 -11.44 59.39
N LYS A 244 3.72 -12.62 59.85
CA LYS A 244 2.87 -13.52 59.04
C LYS A 244 1.46 -12.95 58.80
N ARG A 245 0.94 -12.12 59.72
CA ARG A 245 -0.36 -11.45 59.62
C ARG A 245 -0.25 -10.07 58.96
N THR A 246 0.88 -9.39 59.16
CA THR A 246 1.21 -8.07 58.62
C THR A 246 2.60 -8.12 57.98
N PRO A 247 2.74 -8.74 56.78
CA PRO A 247 4.05 -8.97 56.16
C PRO A 247 4.81 -7.70 55.76
N ASP A 248 4.09 -6.61 55.58
CA ASP A 248 4.63 -5.32 55.12
C ASP A 248 4.79 -4.34 56.29
N ASP A 249 4.75 -4.83 57.54
CA ASP A 249 5.00 -4.00 58.73
C ASP A 249 6.51 -3.95 59.05
N ASN A 250 7.17 -2.93 58.50
CA ASN A 250 8.61 -2.73 58.66
C ASN A 250 8.99 -2.47 60.12
N SER A 251 8.11 -1.89 60.94
CA SER A 251 8.37 -1.67 62.37
C SER A 251 8.57 -3.00 63.11
N ILE A 252 7.68 -3.97 62.86
CA ILE A 252 7.75 -5.30 63.47
C ILE A 252 8.99 -6.05 62.97
N ARG A 253 9.42 -5.79 61.73
CA ARG A 253 10.63 -6.37 61.16
C ARG A 253 11.90 -5.84 61.81
N TYR A 254 11.98 -4.54 62.10
CA TYR A 254 13.08 -3.99 62.89
C TYR A 254 13.14 -4.61 64.28
N ASP A 255 12.00 -4.84 64.92
CA ASP A 255 11.95 -5.47 66.24
C ASP A 255 12.42 -6.94 66.17
N LEU A 256 12.03 -7.68 65.12
CA LEU A 256 12.54 -9.01 64.86
C LEU A 256 14.07 -9.02 64.65
N VAL A 257 14.59 -8.12 63.82
CA VAL A 257 16.03 -8.00 63.55
C VAL A 257 16.81 -7.78 64.83
N ARG A 258 16.34 -6.88 65.72
CA ARG A 258 16.99 -6.64 67.02
C ARG A 258 16.98 -7.86 67.93
N GLU A 259 15.90 -8.64 67.94
CA GLU A 259 15.86 -9.89 68.72
C GLU A 259 16.75 -10.98 68.11
N LEU A 260 16.86 -11.06 66.78
CA LEU A 260 17.78 -11.99 66.10
C LEU A 260 19.25 -11.66 66.40
N ILE A 261 19.61 -10.36 66.45
CA ILE A 261 20.95 -9.90 66.84
C ILE A 261 21.30 -10.35 68.26
N LYS A 262 20.38 -10.23 69.22
CA LYS A 262 20.61 -10.66 70.62
C LYS A 262 20.95 -12.14 70.75
N GLU A 263 20.40 -12.97 69.87
CA GLU A 263 20.63 -14.42 69.84
C GLU A 263 21.75 -14.84 68.87
N ASN A 264 22.57 -13.88 68.38
CA ASN A 264 23.67 -14.08 67.41
C ASN A 264 23.24 -14.71 66.07
N ARG A 265 21.97 -14.57 65.67
CA ARG A 265 21.43 -15.09 64.40
C ARG A 265 21.61 -14.06 63.28
N TYR A 266 22.86 -13.64 63.05
CA TYR A 266 23.21 -12.53 62.16
C TYR A 266 22.81 -12.76 60.70
N GLU A 267 22.90 -14.00 60.20
CA GLU A 267 22.46 -14.30 58.83
C GLU A 267 20.95 -14.10 58.66
N GLU A 268 20.14 -14.53 59.62
CA GLU A 268 18.68 -14.31 59.56
C GLU A 268 18.32 -12.84 59.72
N ALA A 269 19.04 -12.12 60.58
CA ALA A 269 18.90 -10.67 60.70
C ALA A 269 19.21 -9.97 59.36
N TYR A 270 20.26 -10.41 58.66
CA TYR A 270 20.65 -9.89 57.35
C TYR A 270 19.55 -10.14 56.32
N GLN A 271 19.04 -11.37 56.24
CA GLN A 271 17.93 -11.72 55.35
C GLN A 271 16.66 -10.90 55.63
N GLN A 272 16.34 -10.66 56.91
CA GLN A 272 15.20 -9.78 57.26
C GLN A 272 15.43 -8.33 56.83
N LEU A 273 16.64 -7.79 56.98
CA LEU A 273 16.96 -6.44 56.51
C LEU A 273 16.92 -6.33 54.98
N LYS A 274 17.39 -7.35 54.24
CA LYS A 274 17.30 -7.37 52.77
C LYS A 274 15.86 -7.26 52.25
N ILE A 275 14.87 -7.77 53.00
CA ILE A 275 13.46 -7.67 52.61
C ILE A 275 12.94 -6.22 52.60
N ILE A 276 13.47 -5.34 53.47
CA ILE A 276 13.03 -3.94 53.60
C ILE A 276 13.99 -2.94 52.94
N GLU A 277 15.09 -3.41 52.35
CA GLU A 277 16.13 -2.59 51.74
C GLU A 277 15.58 -1.63 50.68
N ARG A 278 14.67 -2.08 49.81
CA ARG A 278 14.12 -1.21 48.74
C ARG A 278 13.33 -0.01 49.29
N GLU A 279 12.61 -0.19 50.39
CA GLU A 279 11.75 0.85 50.97
C GLU A 279 12.53 1.76 51.94
N ASP A 280 13.47 1.17 52.69
CA ASP A 280 14.16 1.83 53.80
C ASP A 280 15.67 2.05 53.55
N ALA A 281 16.20 1.86 52.34
CA ALA A 281 17.62 2.05 52.02
C ALA A 281 18.19 3.42 52.44
N SER A 282 17.36 4.46 52.46
CA SER A 282 17.73 5.81 52.91
C SER A 282 17.48 6.08 54.39
N ASN A 283 16.94 5.12 55.15
CA ASN A 283 16.64 5.26 56.57
C ASN A 283 17.90 5.05 57.41
N GLU A 284 18.23 6.01 58.27
CA GLU A 284 19.43 5.97 59.11
C GLU A 284 19.45 4.75 60.07
N SER A 285 18.29 4.33 60.58
CA SER A 285 18.19 3.14 61.44
C SER A 285 18.41 1.84 60.66
N PHE A 286 18.03 1.81 59.39
CA PHE A 286 18.28 0.69 58.48
C PHE A 286 19.77 0.56 58.20
N ILE A 287 20.41 1.66 57.77
CA ILE A 287 21.83 1.69 57.41
C ILE A 287 22.68 1.18 58.58
N ARG A 288 22.43 1.68 59.80
CA ARG A 288 23.16 1.25 60.99
C ARG A 288 22.97 -0.23 61.33
N LEU A 289 21.74 -0.74 61.26
CA LEU A 289 21.48 -2.16 61.55
C LEU A 289 22.06 -3.07 60.46
N MET A 290 22.00 -2.64 59.20
CA MET A 290 22.61 -3.36 58.08
C MET A 290 24.13 -3.42 58.23
N GLU A 291 24.77 -2.31 58.61
CA GLU A 291 26.21 -2.24 58.87
C GLU A 291 26.62 -3.14 60.06
N GLU A 292 25.89 -3.09 61.19
CA GLU A 292 26.17 -3.93 62.37
C GLU A 292 26.08 -5.42 62.06
N VAL A 293 25.01 -5.82 61.38
CA VAL A 293 24.73 -7.22 61.03
C VAL A 293 25.70 -7.74 59.98
N SER A 294 25.96 -6.98 58.92
CA SER A 294 26.91 -7.36 57.87
C SER A 294 28.33 -7.50 58.41
N THR A 295 28.80 -6.56 59.24
CA THR A 295 30.15 -6.63 59.85
C THR A 295 30.35 -7.89 60.68
N HIS A 296 29.37 -8.28 61.51
CA HIS A 296 29.48 -9.48 62.35
C HIS A 296 29.36 -10.77 61.54
N ARG A 297 28.49 -10.79 60.53
CA ARG A 297 28.39 -11.90 59.58
C ARG A 297 29.70 -12.09 58.81
N ASP A 298 30.25 -11.02 58.26
CA ASP A 298 31.45 -11.04 57.42
C ASP A 298 32.67 -11.47 58.25
N SER A 299 32.81 -10.96 59.48
CA SER A 299 33.87 -11.41 60.41
C SER A 299 33.77 -12.91 60.75
N THR A 300 32.55 -13.45 60.90
CA THR A 300 32.35 -14.89 61.15
C THR A 300 32.75 -15.73 59.94
N ASN A 301 32.43 -15.24 58.74
CA ASN A 301 32.78 -15.88 57.48
C ASN A 301 34.30 -15.79 57.21
N GLU A 302 34.96 -14.67 57.50
CA GLU A 302 36.41 -14.49 57.39
C GLU A 302 37.19 -15.43 58.33
N ASN A 303 36.78 -15.56 59.59
CA ASN A 303 37.36 -16.54 60.52
C ASN A 303 37.19 -17.98 60.01
N THR A 304 36.07 -18.26 59.35
CA THR A 304 35.80 -19.56 58.74
C THR A 304 36.72 -19.80 57.53
N VAL A 305 36.95 -18.78 56.70
CA VAL A 305 37.94 -18.81 55.61
C VAL A 305 39.32 -19.14 56.15
N GLU A 306 39.78 -18.47 57.20
CA GLU A 306 41.11 -18.70 57.78
C GLU A 306 41.28 -20.16 58.25
N ASN A 307 40.26 -20.70 58.93
CA ASN A 307 40.28 -22.06 59.46
C ASN A 307 40.15 -23.14 58.36
N LEU A 308 39.37 -22.88 57.31
CA LEU A 308 39.28 -23.79 56.16
C LEU A 308 40.52 -23.74 55.28
N THR A 309 41.15 -22.56 55.15
CA THR A 309 42.40 -22.39 54.40
C THR A 309 43.55 -23.11 55.10
N SER A 310 43.63 -23.06 56.44
CA SER A 310 44.64 -23.81 57.19
C SER A 310 44.45 -25.32 57.03
N LYS A 311 43.20 -25.81 57.10
CA LYS A 311 42.86 -27.21 56.87
C LYS A 311 43.19 -27.67 55.44
N LEU A 312 42.94 -26.83 54.43
CA LEU A 312 43.26 -27.14 53.04
C LEU A 312 44.78 -27.18 52.76
N ARG A 313 45.59 -26.44 53.54
CA ARG A 313 47.05 -26.56 53.48
C ARG A 313 47.55 -27.91 53.99
N GLU A 314 46.84 -28.54 54.91
CA GLU A 314 47.18 -29.88 55.43
C GLU A 314 46.78 -30.99 54.46
N ASP A 315 45.62 -30.87 53.81
CA ASP A 315 45.16 -31.77 52.75
C ASP A 315 44.56 -30.99 51.56
N PRO A 316 45.36 -30.69 50.52
CA PRO A 316 44.90 -29.98 49.34
C PRO A 316 43.89 -30.74 48.47
N THR A 317 43.67 -32.03 48.75
CA THR A 317 42.75 -32.89 48.00
C THR A 317 41.40 -33.09 48.69
N ASP A 318 41.20 -32.48 49.87
CA ASP A 318 39.94 -32.55 50.62
C ASP A 318 38.83 -31.77 49.90
N LYS A 319 38.06 -32.51 49.08
CA LYS A 319 36.88 -32.03 48.36
C LYS A 319 35.92 -31.27 49.26
N GLU A 320 35.65 -31.75 50.48
CA GLU A 320 34.65 -31.15 51.36
C GLU A 320 35.13 -29.80 51.89
N THR A 321 36.44 -29.67 52.16
CA THR A 321 37.06 -28.41 52.55
C THR A 321 37.09 -27.42 51.38
N VAL A 322 37.44 -27.86 50.17
CA VAL A 322 37.37 -27.04 48.94
C VAL A 322 35.93 -26.54 48.71
N ALA A 323 34.94 -27.43 48.81
CA ALA A 323 33.53 -27.10 48.61
C ALA A 323 33.02 -26.06 49.61
N LYS A 324 33.42 -26.19 50.88
CA LYS A 324 33.06 -25.25 51.95
C LYS A 324 33.78 -23.92 51.78
N LEU A 325 35.08 -23.93 51.49
CA LEU A 325 35.89 -22.73 51.31
C LEU A 325 35.41 -21.90 50.11
N ALA A 326 35.19 -22.54 48.96
CA ALA A 326 34.66 -21.87 47.78
C ALA A 326 33.27 -21.27 48.03
N LYS A 327 32.41 -21.96 48.79
CA LYS A 327 31.11 -21.41 49.21
C LYS A 327 31.28 -20.21 50.14
N THR A 328 32.14 -20.28 51.15
CA THR A 328 32.38 -19.17 52.08
C THR A 328 32.97 -17.94 51.36
N TYR A 329 33.86 -18.15 50.39
CA TYR A 329 34.33 -17.07 49.52
C TYR A 329 33.18 -16.47 48.68
N SER A 330 32.31 -17.30 48.10
CA SER A 330 31.11 -16.82 47.40
C SER A 330 30.16 -16.04 48.33
N ASP A 331 29.97 -16.47 49.58
CA ASP A 331 29.10 -15.80 50.56
C ASP A 331 29.67 -14.41 50.96
N LEU A 332 31.00 -14.25 50.92
CA LEU A 332 31.73 -12.97 51.05
C LEU A 332 31.80 -12.16 49.74
N LEU A 333 31.18 -12.64 48.65
CA LEU A 333 31.27 -12.07 47.30
C LEU A 333 32.70 -12.06 46.71
N TYR A 334 33.63 -12.84 47.28
CA TYR A 334 35.00 -13.04 46.78
C TYR A 334 35.02 -14.13 45.72
N TYR A 335 34.31 -13.91 44.61
CA TYR A 335 34.17 -14.91 43.55
C TYR A 335 35.50 -15.28 42.89
N ASP A 336 36.44 -14.34 42.75
CA ASP A 336 37.78 -14.63 42.23
C ASP A 336 38.49 -15.70 43.06
N SER A 337 38.51 -15.55 44.39
CA SER A 337 39.12 -16.52 45.30
C SER A 337 38.39 -17.87 45.31
N ALA A 338 37.06 -17.85 45.19
CA ALA A 338 36.27 -19.08 45.07
C ALA A 338 36.61 -19.85 43.79
N ILE A 339 36.75 -19.14 42.66
CA ILE A 339 37.10 -19.73 41.36
C ILE A 339 38.54 -20.23 41.40
N GLU A 340 39.49 -19.47 41.95
CA GLU A 340 40.91 -19.87 42.03
C GLU A 340 41.09 -21.18 42.80
N ILE A 341 40.45 -21.32 43.96
CA ILE A 341 40.48 -22.56 44.76
C ILE A 341 39.85 -23.73 44.01
N LEU A 342 38.73 -23.52 43.32
CA LEU A 342 38.10 -24.56 42.52
C LEU A 342 38.96 -24.95 41.30
N ASP A 343 39.62 -23.98 40.66
CA ASP A 343 40.53 -24.20 39.53
C ASP A 343 41.77 -24.99 39.93
N GLU A 344 42.39 -24.63 41.05
CA GLU A 344 43.56 -25.32 41.58
C GLU A 344 43.26 -26.78 41.93
N TYR A 345 42.11 -27.03 42.57
CA TYR A 345 41.64 -28.38 42.86
C TYR A 345 41.33 -29.17 41.58
N LEU A 346 40.49 -28.62 40.69
CA LEU A 346 39.97 -29.34 39.52
C LEU A 346 41.02 -29.59 38.43
N LYS A 347 42.17 -28.88 38.43
CA LYS A 347 43.29 -29.16 37.51
C LYS A 347 43.80 -30.59 37.61
N ASN A 348 43.77 -31.17 38.81
CA ASN A 348 44.28 -32.50 39.08
C ASN A 348 43.19 -33.58 39.16
N VAL A 349 41.93 -33.20 38.92
CA VAL A 349 40.76 -34.08 38.96
C VAL A 349 40.29 -34.37 37.53
N PRO A 350 40.05 -35.64 37.16
CA PRO A 350 39.49 -36.01 35.85
C PRO A 350 38.19 -35.25 35.51
N GLU A 351 37.93 -35.03 34.22
CA GLU A 351 36.82 -34.18 33.76
C GLU A 351 35.42 -34.75 34.07
N ASP A 352 35.31 -36.06 34.21
CA ASP A 352 34.09 -36.80 34.55
C ASP A 352 33.81 -36.89 36.05
N GLN A 353 34.72 -36.38 36.90
CA GLN A 353 34.61 -36.38 38.35
C GLN A 353 34.34 -34.98 38.93
N ASP A 354 33.77 -34.97 40.13
CA ASP A 354 33.41 -33.76 40.91
C ASP A 354 32.61 -32.72 40.13
N LEU A 355 31.61 -33.22 39.38
CA LEU A 355 30.70 -32.42 38.57
C LEU A 355 29.95 -31.35 39.38
N ASP A 356 29.72 -31.59 40.68
CA ASP A 356 29.13 -30.62 41.61
C ASP A 356 30.06 -29.40 41.84
N LEU A 357 31.37 -29.61 41.94
CA LEU A 357 32.36 -28.53 42.08
C LEU A 357 32.60 -27.82 40.75
N ARG A 358 32.59 -28.55 39.63
CA ARG A 358 32.62 -27.95 38.28
C ARG A 358 31.40 -27.08 38.03
N PHE A 359 30.22 -27.48 38.53
CA PHE A 359 29.03 -26.65 38.42
C PHE A 359 29.13 -25.38 39.26
N LYS A 360 29.64 -25.46 40.51
CA LYS A 360 29.93 -24.26 41.31
C LYS A 360 30.96 -23.36 40.64
N TYR A 361 32.01 -23.92 40.03
CA TYR A 361 32.96 -23.16 39.23
C TYR A 361 32.21 -22.42 38.12
N ALA A 362 31.38 -23.11 37.35
CA ALA A 362 30.61 -22.51 36.27
C ALA A 362 29.71 -21.36 36.77
N GLN A 363 29.02 -21.55 37.91
CA GLN A 363 28.17 -20.53 38.54
C GLN A 363 28.98 -19.31 38.98
N TYR A 364 30.06 -19.50 39.74
CA TYR A 364 30.88 -18.41 40.25
C TYR A 364 31.58 -17.67 39.12
N SER A 365 32.08 -18.38 38.10
CA SER A 365 32.60 -17.75 36.88
C SER A 365 31.53 -16.94 36.15
N ALA A 366 30.28 -17.41 36.07
CA ALA A 366 29.20 -16.65 35.46
C ALA A 366 28.86 -15.39 36.26
N TRP A 367 28.75 -15.49 37.59
CA TRP A 367 28.50 -14.33 38.47
C TRP A 367 29.66 -13.34 38.52
N ASN A 368 30.88 -13.80 38.26
CA ASN A 368 32.08 -12.98 38.11
C ASN A 368 32.35 -12.53 36.66
N TYR A 369 31.38 -12.67 35.76
CA TYR A 369 31.45 -12.25 34.35
C TYR A 369 32.58 -12.92 33.52
N GLN A 370 33.13 -14.05 33.99
CA GLN A 370 34.11 -14.88 33.29
C GLN A 370 33.40 -15.86 32.33
N TRP A 371 32.73 -15.31 31.32
CA TRP A 371 31.82 -16.06 30.44
C TRP A 371 32.46 -17.24 29.72
N SER A 372 33.72 -17.12 29.29
CA SER A 372 34.42 -18.20 28.60
C SER A 372 34.68 -19.40 29.51
N ALA A 373 35.10 -19.14 30.76
CA ALA A 373 35.35 -20.17 31.75
C ALA A 373 34.04 -20.84 32.19
N ALA A 374 32.99 -20.05 32.44
CA ALA A 374 31.65 -20.55 32.76
C ALA A 374 31.06 -21.42 31.64
N THR A 375 31.14 -20.96 30.39
CA THR A 375 30.63 -21.67 29.21
C THR A 375 31.41 -22.97 28.96
N ASN A 376 32.73 -22.96 29.16
CA ASN A 376 33.55 -24.17 29.01
C ASN A 376 33.17 -25.23 30.04
N GLN A 377 33.07 -24.85 31.32
CA GLN A 377 32.67 -25.80 32.38
C GLN A 377 31.24 -26.30 32.18
N ILE A 378 30.29 -25.43 31.81
CA ILE A 378 28.89 -25.86 31.63
C ILE A 378 28.70 -26.77 30.41
N ASN A 379 29.45 -26.54 29.33
CA ASN A 379 29.43 -27.44 28.16
C ASN A 379 29.97 -28.82 28.51
N LYS A 380 31.09 -28.90 29.26
CA LYS A 380 31.60 -30.18 29.77
C LYS A 380 30.58 -30.91 30.63
N LEU A 381 29.92 -30.18 31.54
CA LEU A 381 28.88 -30.76 32.40
C LEU A 381 27.71 -31.32 31.59
N LEU A 382 27.30 -30.63 30.52
CA LEU A 382 26.25 -31.09 29.61
C LEU A 382 26.69 -32.21 28.66
N GLU A 383 27.98 -32.43 28.43
CA GLU A 383 28.47 -33.61 27.71
C GLU A 383 28.31 -34.89 28.56
N TYR A 384 28.59 -34.81 29.86
CA TYR A 384 28.52 -35.97 30.77
C TYR A 384 27.10 -36.21 31.31
N ASP A 385 26.35 -35.15 31.62
CA ASP A 385 24.94 -35.25 32.05
C ASP A 385 24.05 -34.28 31.25
N PRO A 386 23.67 -34.64 30.01
CA PRO A 386 22.91 -33.77 29.12
C PRO A 386 21.50 -33.45 29.61
N ASN A 387 20.92 -34.27 30.50
CA ASN A 387 19.55 -34.14 30.97
C ASN A 387 19.45 -33.39 32.31
N ASN A 388 20.58 -32.96 32.87
CA ASN A 388 20.60 -32.21 34.12
C ASN A 388 19.93 -30.84 33.97
N LEU A 389 18.81 -30.65 34.66
CA LEU A 389 18.02 -29.44 34.52
C LEU A 389 18.73 -28.19 35.07
N GLU A 390 19.55 -28.32 36.12
CA GLU A 390 20.30 -27.18 36.67
C GLU A 390 21.46 -26.77 35.73
N TYR A 391 22.09 -27.74 35.04
CA TYR A 391 23.12 -27.43 34.04
C TYR A 391 22.52 -26.74 32.83
N GLN A 392 21.38 -27.24 32.35
CA GLN A 392 20.63 -26.62 31.26
C GLN A 392 20.12 -25.23 31.63
N LEU A 393 19.67 -25.03 32.88
CA LEU A 393 19.22 -23.73 33.37
C LEU A 393 20.36 -22.72 33.35
N LEU A 394 21.51 -23.06 33.92
CA LEU A 394 22.68 -22.17 33.95
C LEU A 394 23.22 -21.91 32.54
N ALA A 395 23.30 -22.93 31.68
CA ALA A 395 23.68 -22.76 30.27
C ALA A 395 22.71 -21.84 29.54
N GLY A 396 21.41 -21.99 29.81
CA GLY A 396 20.37 -21.10 29.30
C GLY A 396 20.52 -19.65 29.79
N GLN A 397 20.79 -19.45 31.08
CA GLN A 397 21.04 -18.13 31.66
C GLN A 397 22.27 -17.45 31.04
N ILE A 398 23.39 -18.17 30.93
CA ILE A 398 24.61 -17.67 30.28
C ILE A 398 24.32 -17.31 28.82
N GLY A 399 23.63 -18.18 28.07
CA GLY A 399 23.28 -17.92 26.67
C GLY A 399 22.42 -16.66 26.49
N VAL A 400 21.49 -16.40 27.41
CA VAL A 400 20.69 -15.17 27.46
C VAL A 400 21.55 -13.95 27.81
N TRP A 401 22.41 -14.04 28.83
CA TRP A 401 23.27 -12.93 29.26
C TRP A 401 24.32 -12.55 28.20
N THR A 402 24.85 -13.52 27.47
CA THR A 402 25.83 -13.29 26.40
C THR A 402 25.21 -13.04 25.03
N VAL A 403 23.90 -13.28 24.89
CA VAL A 403 23.15 -13.21 23.62
C VAL A 403 23.79 -14.10 22.54
N GLN A 404 24.07 -15.36 22.89
CA GLN A 404 24.71 -16.34 22.01
C GLN A 404 23.87 -17.61 21.89
N ASN A 405 23.88 -18.20 20.68
CA ASN A 405 23.21 -19.48 20.38
C ASN A 405 21.76 -19.55 20.90
N LEU A 406 20.97 -18.49 20.68
CA LEU A 406 19.63 -18.32 21.29
C LEU A 406 18.68 -19.50 21.03
N ASP A 407 18.80 -20.22 19.91
CA ASP A 407 17.98 -21.40 19.63
C ASP A 407 18.35 -22.61 20.50
N GLN A 408 19.64 -22.79 20.79
CA GLN A 408 20.09 -23.82 21.73
C GLN A 408 19.71 -23.46 23.16
N THR A 409 19.90 -22.19 23.52
CA THR A 409 19.46 -21.58 24.79
C THR A 409 17.96 -21.79 25.00
N GLU A 410 17.13 -21.57 23.97
CA GLU A 410 15.69 -21.81 24.01
C GLU A 410 15.38 -23.27 24.29
N ARG A 411 16.04 -24.21 23.63
CA ARG A 411 15.84 -25.64 23.87
C ARG A 411 16.15 -26.03 25.30
N TYR A 412 17.25 -25.53 25.87
CA TYR A 412 17.61 -25.80 27.26
C TYR A 412 16.59 -25.20 28.23
N LEU A 413 16.26 -23.92 28.08
CA LEU A 413 15.31 -23.25 28.98
C LEU A 413 13.89 -23.83 28.86
N LEU A 414 13.41 -24.20 27.67
CA LEU A 414 12.12 -24.85 27.50
C LEU A 414 12.09 -26.25 28.12
N ASN A 415 13.18 -27.02 28.02
CA ASN A 415 13.25 -28.32 28.67
C ASN A 415 13.19 -28.19 30.20
N VAL A 416 13.92 -27.21 30.76
CA VAL A 416 13.86 -26.87 32.18
C VAL A 416 12.47 -26.38 32.58
N TYR A 417 11.83 -25.53 31.79
CA TYR A 417 10.48 -25.03 32.07
C TYR A 417 9.42 -26.13 32.02
N ASN A 418 9.52 -27.07 31.07
CA ASN A 418 8.60 -28.20 30.99
C ASN A 418 8.70 -29.11 32.22
N ALA A 419 9.89 -29.27 32.77
CA ALA A 419 10.12 -30.05 33.99
C ALA A 419 9.79 -29.28 35.27
N MET A 420 10.11 -27.98 35.32
CA MET A 420 9.98 -27.10 36.49
C MET A 420 9.26 -25.78 36.14
N PRO A 421 7.96 -25.82 35.81
CA PRO A 421 7.23 -24.64 35.31
C PRO A 421 6.98 -23.56 36.36
N ASN A 422 7.17 -23.89 37.64
CA ASN A 422 6.99 -22.97 38.78
C ASN A 422 8.29 -22.32 39.24
N ASP A 423 9.43 -22.57 38.57
CA ASP A 423 10.70 -21.94 38.91
C ASP A 423 10.78 -20.54 38.25
N SER A 424 10.86 -19.49 39.07
CA SER A 424 10.92 -18.12 38.59
C SER A 424 12.20 -17.81 37.81
N ARG A 425 13.31 -18.56 38.06
CA ARG A 425 14.59 -18.39 37.36
C ARG A 425 14.47 -18.72 35.88
N VAL A 426 13.83 -19.84 35.55
CA VAL A 426 13.66 -20.26 34.15
C VAL A 426 12.66 -19.37 33.41
N THR A 427 11.57 -18.96 34.07
CA THR A 427 10.57 -18.09 33.43
C THR A 427 11.10 -16.67 33.20
N LEU A 428 11.94 -16.12 34.10
CA LEU A 428 12.66 -14.87 33.85
C LEU A 428 13.66 -14.99 32.70
N SER A 429 14.39 -16.11 32.64
CA SER A 429 15.36 -16.37 31.59
C SER A 429 14.68 -16.54 30.23
N LEU A 430 13.53 -17.22 30.16
CA LEU A 430 12.71 -17.33 28.96
C LEU A 430 12.14 -15.97 28.53
N ALA A 431 11.67 -15.15 29.48
CA ALA A 431 11.22 -13.80 29.17
C ALA A 431 12.35 -12.98 28.52
N SER A 432 13.53 -12.96 29.14
CA SER A 432 14.72 -12.28 28.62
C SER A 432 15.16 -12.84 27.27
N LEU A 433 15.13 -14.17 27.07
CA LEU A 433 15.42 -14.81 25.80
C LEU A 433 14.49 -14.31 24.69
N TYR A 434 13.18 -14.33 24.92
CA TYR A 434 12.21 -13.92 23.91
C TYR A 434 12.23 -12.41 23.64
N ILE A 435 12.66 -11.58 24.61
CA ILE A 435 13.00 -10.17 24.35
C ILE A 435 14.13 -10.07 23.31
N TRP A 436 15.23 -10.83 23.49
CA TRP A 436 16.34 -10.84 22.53
C TRP A 436 15.96 -11.42 21.16
N LYS A 437 15.05 -12.43 21.13
CA LYS A 437 14.49 -12.98 19.89
C LYS A 437 13.43 -12.09 19.23
N LYS A 438 13.07 -10.95 19.84
CA LYS A 438 12.00 -10.03 19.42
C LYS A 438 10.59 -10.67 19.38
N ASP A 439 10.35 -11.74 20.13
CA ASP A 439 9.02 -12.34 20.31
C ASP A 439 8.38 -11.80 21.60
N PHE A 440 7.84 -10.59 21.50
CA PHE A 440 7.27 -9.89 22.65
C PHE A 440 6.04 -10.56 23.25
N PRO A 441 5.11 -11.17 22.48
CA PRO A 441 4.01 -11.94 23.05
C PRO A 441 4.49 -13.09 23.95
N GLU A 442 5.45 -13.89 23.51
CA GLU A 442 6.01 -14.96 24.35
C GLU A 442 6.83 -14.40 25.52
N ALA A 443 7.63 -13.36 25.30
CA ALA A 443 8.36 -12.68 26.38
C ALA A 443 7.42 -12.19 27.48
N LYS A 444 6.30 -11.55 27.10
CA LYS A 444 5.29 -11.03 28.01
C LYS A 444 4.59 -12.14 28.78
N LYS A 445 4.26 -13.24 28.11
CA LYS A 445 3.70 -14.45 28.74
C LYS A 445 4.60 -14.96 29.85
N TYR A 446 5.91 -15.13 29.61
CA TYR A 446 6.82 -15.61 30.66
C TYR A 446 7.10 -14.58 31.76
N LEU A 447 7.12 -13.28 31.44
CA LEU A 447 7.17 -12.19 32.43
C LEU A 447 5.95 -12.21 33.37
N ASP A 448 4.75 -12.40 32.82
CA ASP A 448 3.51 -12.43 33.59
C ASP A 448 3.36 -13.75 34.38
N ILE A 449 3.83 -14.88 33.82
CA ILE A 449 3.99 -16.13 34.58
C ILE A 449 4.91 -15.89 35.78
N THR A 450 6.08 -15.28 35.57
CA THR A 450 7.03 -14.98 36.66
C THR A 450 6.38 -14.10 37.73
N ARG A 451 5.67 -13.03 37.35
CA ARG A 451 4.96 -12.16 38.31
C ARG A 451 3.93 -12.91 39.14
N ASN A 452 3.23 -13.85 38.54
CA ASN A 452 2.23 -14.65 39.23
C ASN A 452 2.87 -15.68 40.15
N LEU A 453 4.04 -16.21 39.79
CA LEU A 453 4.82 -17.14 40.60
C LEU A 453 5.49 -16.44 41.80
N ASP A 454 6.14 -15.28 41.56
CA ASP A 454 6.94 -14.57 42.55
C ASP A 454 6.86 -13.05 42.37
N ALA A 455 5.78 -12.46 42.89
CA ALA A 455 5.52 -11.02 42.79
C ALA A 455 6.55 -10.14 43.54
N LYS A 456 7.38 -10.71 44.43
CA LYS A 456 8.40 -9.97 45.19
C LYS A 456 9.80 -10.07 44.57
N ASN A 457 9.98 -10.84 43.49
CA ASN A 457 11.26 -10.96 42.81
C ASN A 457 11.73 -9.60 42.28
N THR A 458 12.88 -9.14 42.76
CA THR A 458 13.45 -7.83 42.43
C THR A 458 13.94 -7.73 40.99
N GLU A 459 14.22 -8.84 40.32
CA GLU A 459 14.69 -8.88 38.93
C GLU A 459 13.57 -8.62 37.91
N ILE A 460 12.30 -8.82 38.30
CA ILE A 460 11.15 -8.63 37.41
C ILE A 460 11.10 -7.20 36.87
N GLU A 461 11.41 -6.21 37.69
CA GLU A 461 11.39 -4.81 37.27
C GLU A 461 12.50 -4.50 36.27
N GLY A 462 13.69 -5.07 36.47
CA GLY A 462 14.80 -4.95 35.51
C GLY A 462 14.47 -5.56 34.15
N VAL A 463 13.92 -6.79 34.15
CA VAL A 463 13.51 -7.48 32.91
C VAL A 463 12.29 -6.79 32.29
N GLN A 464 11.35 -6.26 33.08
CA GLN A 464 10.22 -5.48 32.56
C GLN A 464 10.67 -4.18 31.90
N ASN A 465 11.58 -3.43 32.51
CA ASN A 465 12.13 -2.20 31.91
C ASN A 465 12.84 -2.53 30.60
N THR A 466 13.58 -3.65 30.56
CA THR A 466 14.22 -4.16 29.34
C THR A 466 13.18 -4.52 28.29
N TYR A 467 12.11 -5.23 28.68
CA TYR A 467 11.00 -5.56 27.80
C TYR A 467 10.33 -4.31 27.23
N ASP A 468 10.01 -3.32 28.07
CA ASP A 468 9.33 -2.11 27.64
C ASP A 468 10.21 -1.27 26.70
N LEU A 469 11.52 -1.19 26.98
CA LEU A 469 12.49 -0.53 26.12
C LEU A 469 12.60 -1.22 24.76
N HIS A 470 12.77 -2.54 24.73
CA HIS A 470 12.88 -3.32 23.49
C HIS A 470 11.56 -3.36 22.72
N LEU A 471 10.42 -3.44 23.41
CA LEU A 471 9.09 -3.39 22.80
C LEU A 471 8.86 -2.04 22.15
N SER A 472 9.16 -0.95 22.86
CA SER A 472 9.08 0.40 22.32
C SER A 472 9.98 0.56 21.09
N ALA A 473 11.24 0.11 21.17
CA ALA A 473 12.16 0.13 20.04
C ALA A 473 11.68 -0.73 18.86
N PHE A 474 11.10 -1.91 19.11
CA PHE A 474 10.54 -2.77 18.08
C PHE A 474 9.29 -2.17 17.43
N GLN A 475 8.38 -1.61 18.25
CA GLN A 475 7.20 -0.92 17.76
C GLN A 475 7.58 0.30 16.92
N GLU A 476 8.60 1.04 17.33
CA GLU A 476 9.17 2.14 16.55
C GLU A 476 9.80 1.64 15.25
N GLU A 477 10.54 0.53 15.27
CA GLU A 477 11.12 -0.09 14.07
C GLU A 477 10.02 -0.52 13.07
N GLU A 478 8.94 -1.12 13.56
CA GLU A 478 7.79 -1.52 12.74
C GLU A 478 7.02 -0.30 12.21
N LEU A 479 6.84 0.74 13.04
CA LEU A 479 6.25 2.01 12.61
C LEU A 479 7.09 2.68 11.51
N ILE A 480 8.42 2.67 11.64
CA ILE A 480 9.34 3.18 10.62
C ILE A 480 9.23 2.36 9.33
N LYS A 481 9.08 1.03 9.40
CA LYS A 481 8.83 0.19 8.21
C LYS A 481 7.52 0.58 7.52
N ILE A 482 6.46 0.83 8.28
CA ILE A 482 5.18 1.32 7.74
C ILE A 482 5.38 2.67 7.05
N ARG A 483 6.09 3.62 7.68
CA ARG A 483 6.42 4.93 7.09
C ARG A 483 7.18 4.77 5.77
N ILE A 484 8.27 3.99 5.76
CA ILE A 484 9.10 3.76 4.57
C ILE A 484 8.29 3.07 3.46
N ALA A 485 7.49 2.06 3.79
CA ALA A 485 6.65 1.36 2.82
C ALA A 485 5.56 2.28 2.25
N ALA A 486 4.90 3.08 3.10
CA ALA A 486 3.89 4.06 2.68
C ALA A 486 4.51 5.14 1.78
N TYR A 487 5.69 5.65 2.14
CA TYR A 487 6.42 6.61 1.32
C TYR A 487 6.83 6.00 -0.03
N GLN A 488 7.38 4.78 -0.04
CA GLN A 488 7.73 4.07 -1.28
C GLN A 488 6.50 3.83 -2.16
N LYS A 489 5.37 3.44 -1.59
CA LYS A 489 4.10 3.31 -2.32
C LYS A 489 3.69 4.63 -2.99
N ALA A 490 3.87 5.76 -2.31
CA ALA A 490 3.60 7.08 -2.89
C ALA A 490 4.55 7.39 -4.06
N VAL A 491 5.85 7.08 -3.92
CA VAL A 491 6.84 7.21 -5.00
C VAL A 491 6.50 6.31 -6.19
N ASP A 492 5.99 5.10 -5.95
CA ASP A 492 5.56 4.16 -6.98
C ASP A 492 4.19 4.53 -7.61
N GLY A 493 3.54 5.60 -7.13
CA GLY A 493 2.27 6.12 -7.65
C GLY A 493 1.00 5.55 -7.00
N ASN A 494 1.11 4.67 -5.99
CA ASN A 494 -0.01 4.09 -5.24
C ASN A 494 -0.46 5.00 -4.09
N CYS A 495 -0.80 6.26 -4.42
CA CYS A 495 -0.98 7.33 -3.45
C CYS A 495 -2.14 7.12 -2.45
N SER A 496 -3.27 6.50 -2.87
CA SER A 496 -4.43 6.31 -1.97
C SER A 496 -4.16 5.30 -0.87
N GLU A 497 -3.45 4.21 -1.18
CA GLU A 497 -3.01 3.23 -0.18
C GLU A 497 -1.94 3.84 0.73
N ALA A 498 -0.96 4.53 0.14
CA ALA A 498 0.07 5.26 0.89
C ALA A 498 -0.54 6.23 1.90
N LEU A 499 -1.58 6.98 1.51
CA LEU A 499 -2.27 7.91 2.40
C LEU A 499 -2.96 7.20 3.56
N SER A 500 -3.60 6.05 3.32
CA SER A 500 -4.21 5.26 4.38
C SER A 500 -3.17 4.75 5.37
N ASP A 501 -2.10 4.16 4.86
CA ASP A 501 -1.01 3.59 5.67
C ASP A 501 -0.29 4.67 6.49
N TYR A 502 -0.03 5.84 5.87
CA TYR A 502 0.64 6.96 6.55
C TYR A 502 -0.26 7.67 7.59
N ARG A 503 -1.58 7.71 7.37
CA ARG A 503 -2.53 8.18 8.40
C ARG A 503 -2.56 7.25 9.61
N ASP A 504 -2.51 5.94 9.39
CA ASP A 504 -2.38 4.96 10.49
C ASP A 504 -1.05 5.16 11.24
N TYR A 505 0.06 5.39 10.53
CA TYR A 505 1.35 5.76 11.13
C TYR A 505 1.25 7.02 12.00
N LEU A 506 0.75 8.13 11.44
CA LEU A 506 0.63 9.40 12.17
C LEU A 506 -0.33 9.32 13.36
N SER A 507 -1.38 8.48 13.29
CA SER A 507 -2.29 8.28 14.42
C SER A 507 -1.61 7.69 15.66
N LYS A 508 -0.49 6.99 15.46
CA LYS A 508 0.33 6.37 16.51
C LYS A 508 1.51 7.25 16.95
N ARG A 509 1.70 8.41 16.31
CA ARG A 509 2.76 9.37 16.62
C ARG A 509 2.21 10.56 17.43
N THR A 510 2.91 10.92 18.50
CA THR A 510 2.50 12.04 19.38
C THR A 510 3.00 13.40 18.90
N ASN A 511 4.24 13.49 18.41
CA ASN A 511 4.86 14.72 17.89
C ASN A 511 5.61 14.42 16.59
N PRO A 512 4.96 14.58 15.42
CA PRO A 512 5.62 14.40 14.14
C PRO A 512 6.71 15.47 13.92
N THR A 513 7.85 15.03 13.44
CA THR A 513 8.96 15.87 12.99
C THR A 513 8.62 16.60 11.69
N THR A 514 9.40 17.64 11.36
CA THR A 514 9.25 18.40 10.12
C THR A 514 9.39 17.52 8.88
N ASP A 515 10.28 16.52 8.90
CA ASP A 515 10.45 15.57 7.79
C ASP A 515 9.22 14.67 7.64
N GLU A 516 8.66 14.17 8.75
CA GLU A 516 7.45 13.33 8.71
C GLU A 516 6.22 14.11 8.23
N LEU A 517 6.12 15.41 8.57
CA LEU A 517 5.08 16.28 8.06
C LEU A 517 5.28 16.62 6.58
N THR A 518 6.52 16.79 6.14
CA THR A 518 6.88 17.02 4.72
C THR A 518 6.49 15.81 3.88
N GLU A 519 6.81 14.60 4.34
CA GLU A 519 6.40 13.35 3.69
C GLU A 519 4.88 13.20 3.67
N PHE A 520 4.19 13.52 4.76
CA PHE A 520 2.74 13.46 4.79
C PHE A 520 2.11 14.46 3.83
N ALA A 521 2.62 15.68 3.76
CA ALA A 521 2.17 16.69 2.81
C ALA A 521 2.39 16.24 1.36
N TYR A 522 3.53 15.61 1.07
CA TYR A 522 3.82 14.99 -0.22
C TYR A 522 2.81 13.87 -0.56
N ILE A 523 2.50 12.99 0.38
CA ILE A 523 1.53 11.90 0.18
C ILE A 523 0.12 12.44 -0.04
N ASN A 524 -0.29 13.48 0.69
CA ASN A 524 -1.57 14.17 0.44
C ASN A 524 -1.60 14.79 -0.97
N SER A 525 -0.50 15.41 -1.40
CA SER A 525 -0.32 15.94 -2.76
C SER A 525 -0.47 14.85 -3.83
N CYS A 526 0.23 13.71 -3.66
CA CYS A 526 0.16 12.53 -4.51
C CYS A 526 -1.29 12.01 -4.63
N ALA A 527 -2.00 11.93 -3.51
CA ALA A 527 -3.37 11.42 -3.44
C ALA A 527 -4.45 12.43 -3.92
N GLY A 528 -4.06 13.63 -4.35
CA GLY A 528 -4.96 14.67 -4.86
C GLY A 528 -5.62 15.54 -3.78
N TYR A 529 -5.20 15.43 -2.51
CA TYR A 529 -5.66 16.27 -1.41
C TYR A 529 -4.78 17.53 -1.28
N TYR A 530 -4.79 18.35 -2.33
CA TYR A 530 -3.88 19.49 -2.47
C TYR A 530 -4.08 20.58 -1.41
N GLY A 531 -5.31 20.87 -1.01
CA GLY A 531 -5.60 21.81 0.08
C GLY A 531 -4.99 21.36 1.43
N ASP A 532 -5.20 20.10 1.81
CA ASP A 532 -4.63 19.53 3.04
C ASP A 532 -3.10 19.54 3.00
N ALA A 533 -2.50 19.26 1.84
CA ALA A 533 -1.05 19.34 1.63
C ALA A 533 -0.52 20.78 1.80
N ALA A 534 -1.19 21.78 1.24
CA ALA A 534 -0.81 23.18 1.36
C ALA A 534 -0.89 23.69 2.82
N ASP A 535 -1.91 23.26 3.56
CA ASP A 535 -2.06 23.56 5.00
C ASP A 535 -0.92 22.95 5.82
N LEU A 536 -0.54 21.70 5.52
CA LEU A 536 0.60 21.04 6.17
C LEU A 536 1.91 21.77 5.89
N TYR A 537 2.18 22.14 4.63
CA TYR A 537 3.37 22.92 4.29
C TYR A 537 3.38 24.30 4.94
N SER A 538 2.22 24.95 5.12
CA SER A 538 2.13 26.22 5.85
C SER A 538 2.58 26.08 7.30
N ARG A 539 2.12 25.02 8.00
CA ARG A 539 2.55 24.75 9.39
C ARG A 539 4.04 24.46 9.50
N ILE A 540 4.64 23.88 8.46
CA ILE A 540 6.09 23.65 8.40
C ILE A 540 6.83 24.98 8.24
N LEU A 541 6.36 25.86 7.36
CA LEU A 541 6.97 27.18 7.13
C LEU A 541 6.87 28.11 8.36
N ASP A 542 5.87 27.92 9.23
CA ASP A 542 5.77 28.64 10.51
C ASP A 542 6.95 28.33 11.45
N GLN A 543 7.62 27.18 11.28
CA GLN A 543 8.77 26.77 12.10
C GLN A 543 10.11 27.29 11.54
N GLY A 544 10.14 27.68 10.27
CA GLY A 544 11.34 28.17 9.60
C GLY A 544 11.15 28.18 8.08
N TYR A 545 11.66 29.21 7.42
CA TYR A 545 11.59 29.32 5.97
C TYR A 545 12.49 28.28 5.29
N ASN A 546 11.92 27.55 4.33
CA ASN A 546 12.64 26.63 3.44
C ASN A 546 12.08 26.79 2.02
N TYR A 547 12.96 26.94 1.03
CA TYR A 547 12.59 27.17 -0.36
C TYR A 547 11.77 26.02 -0.95
N ASP A 548 12.25 24.78 -0.83
CA ASP A 548 11.59 23.59 -1.38
C ASP A 548 10.18 23.39 -0.81
N ILE A 549 10.01 23.69 0.48
CA ILE A 549 8.70 23.62 1.16
C ILE A 549 7.77 24.72 0.66
N ALA A 550 8.28 25.95 0.52
CA ALA A 550 7.49 27.07 -0.02
C ALA A 550 7.08 26.81 -1.47
N TYR A 551 7.98 26.25 -2.29
CA TYR A 551 7.69 25.79 -3.64
C TYR A 551 6.61 24.69 -3.66
N ALA A 552 6.77 23.66 -2.82
CA ALA A 552 5.79 22.58 -2.72
C ALA A 552 4.41 23.08 -2.28
N ARG A 553 4.35 24.06 -1.36
CA ARG A 553 3.10 24.72 -0.97
C ARG A 553 2.46 25.47 -2.13
N ALA A 554 3.21 26.35 -2.79
CA ALA A 554 2.72 27.14 -3.91
C ALA A 554 2.17 26.23 -5.03
N ARG A 555 2.86 25.12 -5.32
CA ARG A 555 2.41 24.10 -6.28
C ARG A 555 1.11 23.42 -5.87
N ASN A 556 0.96 23.08 -4.58
CA ASN A 556 -0.28 22.49 -4.07
C ASN A 556 -1.44 23.49 -4.06
N LEU A 557 -1.20 24.77 -3.72
CA LEU A 557 -2.21 25.83 -3.86
C LEU A 557 -2.70 25.95 -5.30
N PHE A 558 -1.77 25.92 -6.26
CA PHE A 558 -2.08 25.93 -7.69
C PHE A 558 -2.93 24.72 -8.10
N TRP A 559 -2.53 23.50 -7.75
CA TRP A 559 -3.30 22.28 -8.07
C TRP A 559 -4.65 22.18 -7.35
N ASN A 560 -4.79 22.81 -6.19
CA ASN A 560 -6.06 22.95 -5.49
C ASN A 560 -7.02 23.94 -6.19
N GLY A 561 -6.56 24.63 -7.25
CA GLY A 561 -7.31 25.64 -7.98
C GLY A 561 -7.28 27.03 -7.34
N ASP A 562 -6.52 27.24 -6.26
CA ASP A 562 -6.34 28.55 -5.64
C ASP A 562 -5.16 29.30 -6.28
N THR A 563 -5.31 29.60 -7.57
CA THR A 563 -4.30 30.33 -8.34
C THR A 563 -4.07 31.75 -7.84
N LEU A 564 -5.03 32.33 -7.10
CA LEU A 564 -4.90 33.65 -6.49
C LEU A 564 -3.92 33.64 -5.31
N ALA A 565 -3.96 32.58 -4.48
CA ALA A 565 -2.98 32.39 -3.41
C ALA A 565 -1.61 31.95 -3.93
N ALA A 566 -1.58 31.08 -4.96
CA ALA A 566 -0.32 30.57 -5.51
C ALA A 566 0.53 31.64 -6.22
N LEU A 567 -0.11 32.59 -6.92
CA LEU A 567 0.58 33.60 -7.72
C LEU A 567 1.64 34.43 -6.94
N PRO A 568 1.31 35.13 -5.84
CA PRO A 568 2.28 35.93 -5.11
C PRO A 568 3.40 35.08 -4.50
N GLU A 569 3.15 33.81 -4.20
CA GLU A 569 4.18 32.89 -3.73
C GLU A 569 5.17 32.56 -4.85
N PHE A 570 4.69 32.17 -6.02
CA PHE A 570 5.55 31.92 -7.17
C PHE A 570 6.32 33.17 -7.63
N GLU A 571 5.72 34.36 -7.52
CA GLU A 571 6.45 35.62 -7.75
C GLU A 571 7.62 35.78 -6.78
N SER A 572 7.41 35.49 -5.49
CA SER A 572 8.47 35.55 -4.48
C SER A 572 9.56 34.50 -4.69
N LEU A 573 9.18 33.27 -5.05
CA LEU A 573 10.10 32.15 -5.30
C LEU A 573 10.96 32.39 -6.55
N ALA A 574 10.37 32.92 -7.62
CA ALA A 574 11.08 33.25 -8.85
C ALA A 574 12.09 34.40 -8.66
N ILE A 575 11.92 35.25 -7.65
CA ILE A 575 12.90 36.29 -7.28
C ILE A 575 14.06 35.67 -6.49
N LEU A 576 13.77 34.73 -5.59
CA LEU A 576 14.77 34.08 -4.74
C LEU A 576 15.68 33.14 -5.53
N GLU A 577 15.09 32.33 -6.41
CA GLU A 577 15.82 31.44 -7.31
C GLU A 577 15.47 31.75 -8.77
N PRO A 578 16.12 32.77 -9.36
CA PRO A 578 15.81 33.22 -10.70
C PRO A 578 16.26 32.23 -11.78
N ASP A 579 16.97 31.15 -11.46
CA ASP A 579 17.38 30.13 -12.44
C ASP A 579 16.47 28.89 -12.41
N ASP A 580 15.53 28.79 -11.46
CA ASP A 580 14.60 27.67 -11.39
C ASP A 580 13.52 27.75 -12.48
N LYS A 581 13.63 26.86 -13.46
CA LYS A 581 12.72 26.76 -14.61
C LYS A 581 11.34 26.24 -14.21
N GLU A 582 11.23 25.33 -13.24
CA GLU A 582 9.93 24.81 -12.83
C GLU A 582 9.12 25.89 -12.09
N THR A 583 9.74 26.61 -11.14
CA THR A 583 9.10 27.74 -10.47
C THR A 583 8.59 28.79 -11.47
N LYS A 584 9.39 29.13 -12.48
CA LYS A 584 8.95 30.06 -13.55
C LYS A 584 7.82 29.49 -14.40
N LEU A 585 7.80 28.18 -14.66
CA LEU A 585 6.72 27.55 -15.40
C LEU A 585 5.40 27.63 -14.62
N TYR A 586 5.41 27.29 -13.34
CA TYR A 586 4.23 27.44 -12.48
C TYR A 586 3.82 28.90 -12.26
N LEU A 587 4.77 29.84 -12.28
CA LEU A 587 4.47 31.27 -12.30
C LEU A 587 3.74 31.67 -13.59
N ALA A 588 4.19 31.18 -14.75
CA ALA A 588 3.52 31.43 -16.03
C ALA A 588 2.10 30.85 -16.05
N ASP A 589 1.95 29.61 -15.56
CA ASP A 589 0.66 28.94 -15.39
C ASP A 589 -0.25 29.71 -14.41
N SER A 590 0.30 30.30 -13.34
CA SER A 590 -0.43 31.15 -12.38
C SER A 590 -0.85 32.48 -12.99
N TYR A 591 -0.01 33.10 -13.82
CA TYR A 591 -0.40 34.27 -14.61
C TYR A 591 -1.53 33.94 -15.59
N PHE A 592 -1.48 32.78 -16.25
CA PHE A 592 -2.56 32.30 -17.11
C PHE A 592 -3.87 32.09 -16.32
N GLY A 593 -3.80 31.39 -15.18
CA GLY A 593 -4.96 31.13 -14.32
C GLY A 593 -5.61 32.39 -13.75
N THR A 594 -4.82 33.42 -13.45
CA THR A 594 -5.29 34.74 -12.99
C THR A 594 -5.61 35.73 -14.11
N ASN A 595 -5.66 35.26 -15.37
CA ASN A 595 -5.99 36.03 -16.57
C ASN A 595 -5.01 37.19 -16.91
N GLN A 596 -3.75 37.09 -16.47
CA GLN A 596 -2.64 37.98 -16.85
C GLN A 596 -1.92 37.43 -18.10
N LEU A 597 -2.66 37.31 -19.20
CA LEU A 597 -2.27 36.52 -20.38
C LEU A 597 -0.93 36.97 -21.01
N TYR A 598 -0.67 38.27 -21.11
CA TYR A 598 0.58 38.81 -21.65
C TYR A 598 1.82 38.48 -20.80
N LYS A 599 1.67 38.44 -19.47
CA LYS A 599 2.77 38.03 -18.58
C LYS A 599 3.06 36.53 -18.70
N ALA A 600 2.00 35.73 -18.84
CA ALA A 600 2.12 34.30 -19.09
C ALA A 600 2.85 34.03 -20.42
N ASP A 601 2.43 34.68 -21.50
CA ASP A 601 3.07 34.54 -22.82
C ASP A 601 4.56 34.88 -22.80
N SER A 602 4.90 36.05 -22.24
CA SER A 602 6.28 36.50 -22.08
C SER A 602 7.16 35.48 -21.35
N LEU A 603 6.63 34.89 -20.27
CA LEU A 603 7.39 33.93 -19.46
C LEU A 603 7.50 32.56 -20.15
N TYR A 604 6.48 32.10 -20.87
CA TYR A 604 6.57 30.89 -21.70
C TYR A 604 7.61 31.04 -22.81
N ASN A 605 7.63 32.18 -23.51
CA ASN A 605 8.60 32.45 -24.56
C ASN A 605 10.03 32.51 -24.01
N TYR A 606 10.22 33.14 -22.85
CA TYR A 606 11.49 33.12 -22.14
C TYR A 606 11.95 31.68 -21.84
N LEU A 607 11.07 30.83 -21.28
CA LEU A 607 11.40 29.44 -20.96
C LEU A 607 11.74 28.59 -22.19
N ILE A 608 11.06 28.80 -23.32
CA ILE A 608 11.38 28.14 -24.60
C ILE A 608 12.76 28.59 -25.09
N SER A 609 13.06 29.89 -25.02
CA SER A 609 14.34 30.43 -25.51
C SER A 609 15.56 29.98 -24.69
N ASP A 610 15.36 29.62 -23.43
CA ASP A 610 16.40 29.26 -22.46
C ASP A 610 16.71 27.75 -22.43
N THR A 611 16.08 26.94 -23.28
CA THR A 611 16.26 25.47 -23.28
C THR A 611 16.39 24.89 -24.67
N THR A 612 17.04 23.72 -24.77
CA THR A 612 17.12 22.92 -25.99
C THR A 612 16.41 21.57 -25.84
N ASP A 613 15.79 21.31 -24.69
CA ASP A 613 15.04 20.07 -24.44
C ASP A 613 13.69 20.10 -25.18
N GLU A 614 13.60 19.32 -26.26
CA GLU A 614 12.41 19.21 -27.11
C GLU A 614 11.17 18.75 -26.33
N LYS A 615 11.32 17.88 -25.32
CA LYS A 615 10.19 17.40 -24.52
C LYS A 615 9.60 18.53 -23.66
N TYR A 616 10.48 19.34 -23.07
CA TYR A 616 10.09 20.49 -22.26
C TYR A 616 9.47 21.60 -23.11
N ILE A 617 10.04 21.88 -24.29
CA ILE A 617 9.49 22.83 -25.27
C ILE A 617 8.07 22.39 -25.72
N ASN A 618 7.88 21.11 -26.02
CA ASN A 618 6.57 20.59 -26.39
C ASN A 618 5.54 20.72 -25.25
N ASP A 619 5.94 20.54 -23.99
CA ASP A 619 5.06 20.72 -22.83
C ASP A 619 4.61 22.19 -22.66
N ILE A 620 5.52 23.14 -22.87
CA ILE A 620 5.19 24.57 -22.87
C ILE A 620 4.30 24.93 -24.06
N ASN A 621 4.61 24.43 -25.25
CA ASN A 621 3.79 24.65 -26.44
C ASN A 621 2.35 24.17 -26.22
N TYR A 622 2.15 23.04 -25.54
CA TYR A 622 0.81 22.58 -25.17
C TYR A 622 0.05 23.62 -24.33
N ARG A 623 0.70 24.25 -23.34
CA ARG A 623 0.12 25.35 -22.54
C ARG A 623 -0.16 26.59 -23.39
N ARG A 624 0.77 26.98 -24.27
CA ARG A 624 0.62 28.12 -25.18
C ARG A 624 -0.58 27.96 -26.12
N ILE A 625 -0.92 26.75 -26.54
CA ILE A 625 -2.15 26.49 -27.31
C ILE A 625 -3.40 26.93 -26.54
N PHE A 626 -3.51 26.62 -25.23
CA PHE A 626 -4.62 27.08 -24.40
C PHE A 626 -4.55 28.58 -24.07
N LEU A 627 -3.35 29.14 -24.01
CA LEU A 627 -3.16 30.60 -23.96
C LEU A 627 -3.75 31.28 -25.19
N GLY A 628 -3.47 30.74 -26.38
CA GLY A 628 -4.14 31.14 -27.63
C GLY A 628 -5.65 31.08 -27.49
N ASP A 629 -6.22 29.97 -26.98
CA ASP A 629 -7.66 29.82 -26.75
C ASP A 629 -8.23 30.93 -25.83
N LYS A 630 -7.49 31.35 -24.80
CA LYS A 630 -7.89 32.46 -23.93
C LYS A 630 -7.88 33.80 -24.64
N PHE A 631 -6.88 34.07 -25.48
CA PHE A 631 -6.88 35.28 -26.32
C PHE A 631 -8.04 35.28 -27.32
N VAL A 632 -8.41 34.12 -27.87
CA VAL A 632 -9.65 33.97 -28.68
C VAL A 632 -10.89 34.32 -27.87
N GLN A 633 -11.02 33.86 -26.62
CA GLN A 633 -12.14 34.21 -25.74
C GLN A 633 -12.19 35.72 -25.46
N SER A 634 -11.02 36.36 -25.32
CA SER A 634 -10.87 37.81 -25.17
C SER A 634 -11.04 38.59 -26.49
N LYS A 635 -11.29 37.91 -27.61
CA LYS A 635 -11.43 38.46 -28.97
C LYS A 635 -10.17 39.11 -29.53
N GLU A 636 -9.01 38.74 -29.00
CA GLU A 636 -7.68 39.16 -29.46
C GLU A 636 -7.13 38.12 -30.44
N TYR A 637 -7.80 37.98 -31.59
CA TYR A 637 -7.54 36.89 -32.53
C TYR A 637 -6.15 36.94 -33.18
N GLU A 638 -5.58 38.14 -33.35
CA GLU A 638 -4.23 38.35 -33.91
C GLU A 638 -3.16 37.77 -32.98
N VAL A 639 -3.22 38.08 -31.68
CA VAL A 639 -2.31 37.52 -30.67
C VAL A 639 -2.47 36.00 -30.56
N ALA A 640 -3.71 35.49 -30.68
CA ALA A 640 -3.95 34.05 -30.70
C ALA A 640 -3.36 33.36 -31.95
N GLU A 641 -3.46 34.02 -33.11
CA GLU A 641 -2.90 33.55 -34.38
C GLU A 641 -1.36 33.52 -34.30
N ASP A 642 -0.72 34.59 -33.81
CA ASP A 642 0.73 34.65 -33.58
C ASP A 642 1.21 33.50 -32.67
N ILE A 643 0.50 33.25 -31.56
CA ILE A 643 0.84 32.14 -30.65
C ILE A 643 0.71 30.77 -31.35
N TYR A 644 -0.30 30.58 -32.19
CA TYR A 644 -0.49 29.33 -32.94
C TYR A 644 0.59 29.13 -34.00
N ASP A 645 0.95 30.18 -34.73
CA ASP A 645 2.01 30.13 -35.73
C ASP A 645 3.38 29.86 -35.08
N ASP A 646 3.69 30.54 -33.96
CA ASP A 646 4.90 30.26 -33.18
C ASP A 646 4.97 28.79 -32.75
N VAL A 647 3.85 28.22 -32.27
CA VAL A 647 3.81 26.81 -31.87
C VAL A 647 4.04 25.89 -33.07
N LEU A 648 3.47 26.20 -34.25
CA LEU A 648 3.67 25.41 -35.48
C LEU A 648 5.09 25.48 -36.03
N ASP A 649 5.77 26.61 -35.86
CA ASP A 649 7.16 26.80 -36.29
C ASP A 649 8.14 26.00 -35.42
N ILE A 650 7.83 25.89 -34.12
CA ILE A 650 8.69 25.24 -33.13
C ILE A 650 8.42 23.73 -33.03
N THR A 651 7.15 23.30 -32.99
CA THR A 651 6.81 21.91 -32.67
C THR A 651 6.90 20.97 -33.87
N ARG A 652 7.42 19.76 -33.63
CA ARG A 652 7.38 18.63 -34.58
C ARG A 652 6.33 17.58 -34.19
N ASP A 653 5.63 17.76 -33.07
CA ASP A 653 4.61 16.84 -32.59
C ASP A 653 3.36 16.92 -33.48
N THR A 654 3.09 15.84 -34.21
CA THR A 654 1.93 15.73 -35.11
C THR A 654 0.57 15.95 -34.42
N ALA A 655 0.43 15.60 -33.14
CA ALA A 655 -0.81 15.82 -32.39
C ALA A 655 -1.00 17.31 -32.07
N GLN A 656 0.06 17.99 -31.64
CA GLN A 656 0.04 19.44 -31.41
C GLN A 656 -0.21 20.20 -32.72
N VAL A 657 0.48 19.83 -33.80
CA VAL A 657 0.25 20.41 -35.13
C VAL A 657 -1.21 20.24 -35.56
N SER A 658 -1.80 19.05 -35.38
CA SER A 658 -3.20 18.82 -35.71
C SER A 658 -4.14 19.65 -34.83
N MET A 659 -3.84 19.76 -33.53
CA MET A 659 -4.62 20.47 -32.54
C MET A 659 -4.61 21.99 -32.78
N VAL A 660 -3.47 22.55 -33.16
CA VAL A 660 -3.32 23.95 -33.57
C VAL A 660 -4.01 24.22 -34.90
N ARG A 661 -3.76 23.38 -35.92
CA ARG A 661 -4.43 23.53 -37.23
C ARG A 661 -5.95 23.51 -37.09
N GLN A 662 -6.48 22.63 -36.24
CA GLN A 662 -7.90 22.61 -35.94
C GLN A 662 -8.34 23.94 -35.32
N ARG A 663 -7.66 24.46 -34.29
CA ARG A 663 -7.99 25.76 -33.66
C ARG A 663 -7.96 26.93 -34.64
N MET A 664 -6.96 26.96 -35.51
CA MET A 664 -6.86 27.96 -36.57
C MET A 664 -8.03 27.88 -37.57
N GLU A 665 -8.67 26.72 -37.78
CA GLU A 665 -9.91 26.63 -38.57
C GLU A 665 -11.11 27.31 -37.90
N TRP A 666 -11.13 27.37 -36.57
CA TRP A 666 -12.20 27.97 -35.76
C TRP A 666 -11.98 29.44 -35.46
N LEU A 667 -10.75 29.94 -35.63
CA LEU A 667 -10.49 31.37 -35.57
C LEU A 667 -11.39 32.03 -36.63
N PRO A 668 -12.27 32.98 -36.23
CA PRO A 668 -12.93 33.79 -37.23
C PRO A 668 -11.82 34.43 -38.07
N PRO A 669 -11.88 34.38 -39.42
CA PRO A 669 -10.87 35.00 -40.24
C PRO A 669 -10.71 36.42 -39.71
N SER A 670 -9.52 36.72 -39.20
CA SER A 670 -9.12 37.97 -38.57
C SER A 670 -9.33 39.07 -39.62
N GLY A 671 -10.57 39.55 -39.75
CA GLY A 671 -10.92 40.36 -40.91
C GLY A 671 -12.37 40.36 -41.41
N PHE A 672 -13.32 39.51 -40.99
CA PHE A 672 -14.68 39.66 -41.59
C PHE A 672 -15.41 40.94 -41.12
N SER A 673 -15.30 41.31 -39.84
CA SER A 673 -15.92 42.53 -39.28
C SER A 673 -15.04 43.80 -39.43
N LYS A 674 -13.70 43.66 -39.49
CA LYS A 674 -12.76 44.76 -39.79
C LYS A 674 -12.52 44.97 -41.29
N GLY A 675 -12.67 43.93 -42.12
CA GLY A 675 -12.37 43.93 -43.54
C GLY A 675 -13.31 44.80 -44.34
N ILE A 676 -14.63 44.73 -44.12
CA ILE A 676 -15.58 45.60 -44.84
C ILE A 676 -15.37 47.09 -44.48
N ALA A 677 -14.99 47.38 -43.23
CA ALA A 677 -14.68 48.74 -42.77
C ALA A 677 -13.35 49.28 -43.32
N SER A 678 -12.47 48.41 -43.84
CA SER A 678 -11.10 48.75 -44.25
C SER A 678 -10.81 48.55 -45.75
N ILE A 679 -11.76 48.00 -46.54
CA ILE A 679 -11.68 47.89 -48.02
C ILE A 679 -11.27 49.22 -48.68
N GLY A 680 -11.72 50.36 -48.15
CA GLY A 680 -11.37 51.69 -48.67
C GLY A 680 -9.92 52.14 -48.41
N TYR A 681 -9.26 51.60 -47.38
CA TYR A 681 -7.93 52.07 -46.94
C TYR A 681 -6.79 51.17 -47.47
N TYR A 682 -7.03 49.88 -47.71
CA TYR A 682 -6.01 48.90 -48.11
C TYR A 682 -5.81 48.74 -49.63
N LEU A 683 -6.79 49.11 -50.47
CA LEU A 683 -6.69 48.97 -51.93
C LEU A 683 -5.59 49.83 -52.59
N ALA A 684 -5.00 50.78 -51.85
CA ALA A 684 -3.97 51.68 -52.38
C ALA A 684 -2.54 51.11 -52.37
N TYR A 685 -2.25 50.01 -51.65
CA TYR A 685 -0.87 49.58 -51.40
C TYR A 685 -0.59 48.05 -51.35
N LEU A 686 -1.50 47.17 -51.80
CA LEU A 686 -1.26 45.71 -51.71
C LEU A 686 -0.60 45.11 -52.95
N LEU A 687 0.60 44.54 -52.77
CA LEU A 687 1.10 43.44 -53.59
C LEU A 687 0.32 42.16 -53.20
N PRO A 688 -0.05 41.30 -54.17
CA PRO A 688 -0.74 40.04 -53.85
C PRO A 688 0.15 39.10 -53.03
N THR A 689 -0.43 38.44 -52.03
CA THR A 689 0.26 37.47 -51.15
C THR A 689 0.54 36.15 -51.86
N ASN A 690 -0.27 35.80 -52.86
CA ASN A 690 -0.01 34.70 -53.77
C ASN A 690 -0.55 35.03 -55.16
N ILE A 691 0.07 34.45 -56.18
CA ILE A 691 -0.39 34.55 -57.56
C ILE A 691 -0.43 33.15 -58.15
N GLY A 692 -1.64 32.73 -58.55
CA GLY A 692 -1.88 31.50 -59.28
C GLY A 692 -2.18 31.79 -60.75
N VAL A 693 -1.55 31.05 -61.64
CA VAL A 693 -1.83 31.07 -63.08
C VAL A 693 -2.23 29.68 -63.54
N SER A 694 -3.40 29.57 -64.17
CA SER A 694 -4.00 28.31 -64.57
C SER A 694 -4.32 28.28 -66.06
N PRO A 695 -3.36 27.91 -66.94
CA PRO A 695 -3.64 27.70 -68.34
C PRO A 695 -4.41 26.38 -68.55
N PHE A 696 -5.30 26.35 -69.53
CA PHE A 696 -6.03 25.14 -69.91
C PHE A 696 -6.30 25.07 -71.40
N SER A 697 -6.57 23.86 -71.89
CA SER A 697 -7.08 23.58 -73.23
C SER A 697 -8.01 22.38 -73.18
N ASN A 698 -9.17 22.49 -73.85
CA ASN A 698 -10.10 21.38 -74.04
C ASN A 698 -10.43 21.21 -75.53
N ILE A 699 -10.75 19.98 -75.90
CA ILE A 699 -11.21 19.58 -77.23
C ILE A 699 -12.36 18.59 -77.08
N PHE A 700 -13.37 18.72 -77.92
CA PHE A 700 -14.48 17.79 -78.05
C PHE A 700 -14.74 17.60 -79.54
N LYS A 701 -14.84 16.34 -79.97
CA LYS A 701 -15.13 15.96 -81.34
C LYS A 701 -16.12 14.81 -81.34
N ASP A 702 -17.12 14.86 -82.21
CA ASP A 702 -18.04 13.75 -82.42
C ASP A 702 -18.08 13.29 -83.88
N ASN A 703 -18.89 12.27 -84.14
CA ASN A 703 -19.21 11.79 -85.49
C ASN A 703 -20.48 12.42 -86.09
N GLN A 704 -21.02 13.47 -85.46
CA GLN A 704 -22.09 14.33 -85.99
C GLN A 704 -21.54 15.64 -86.55
N ASP A 705 -20.24 15.66 -86.88
CA ASP A 705 -19.55 16.79 -87.51
C ASP A 705 -19.44 18.02 -86.59
N VAL A 706 -19.33 17.82 -85.28
CA VAL A 706 -18.99 18.87 -84.32
C VAL A 706 -17.52 18.77 -83.92
N LEU A 707 -16.78 19.87 -84.07
CA LEU A 707 -15.53 20.09 -83.37
C LEU A 707 -15.65 21.34 -82.50
N PHE A 708 -15.45 21.16 -81.20
CA PHE A 708 -15.30 22.23 -80.25
C PHE A 708 -13.90 22.18 -79.67
N TYR A 709 -13.18 23.29 -79.64
CA TYR A 709 -11.99 23.41 -78.83
C TYR A 709 -11.94 24.76 -78.15
N ASN A 710 -11.47 24.79 -76.92
CA ASN A 710 -11.19 26.02 -76.23
C ASN A 710 -9.84 25.96 -75.53
N TYR A 711 -9.28 27.13 -75.30
CA TYR A 711 -8.10 27.29 -74.49
C TYR A 711 -8.17 28.63 -73.79
N GLY A 712 -7.52 28.72 -72.64
CA GLY A 712 -7.63 29.89 -71.81
C GLY A 712 -6.59 29.95 -70.74
N LEU A 713 -6.65 31.06 -70.01
CA LEU A 713 -5.77 31.39 -68.92
C LEU A 713 -6.62 32.03 -67.82
N SER A 714 -6.56 31.45 -66.63
CA SER A 714 -7.07 32.09 -65.42
C SER A 714 -5.89 32.61 -64.60
N LEU A 715 -5.96 33.86 -64.15
CA LEU A 715 -5.05 34.42 -63.16
C LEU A 715 -5.87 34.73 -61.93
N ASP A 716 -5.46 34.23 -60.78
CA ASP A 716 -6.06 34.50 -59.48
C ASP A 716 -4.97 35.04 -58.55
N ALA A 717 -5.18 36.23 -58.01
CA ALA A 717 -4.25 36.89 -57.09
C ALA A 717 -4.91 37.01 -55.71
N GLY A 718 -4.32 36.42 -54.68
CA GLY A 718 -4.76 36.56 -53.30
C GLY A 718 -4.25 37.87 -52.71
N PHE A 719 -5.14 38.66 -52.11
CA PHE A 719 -4.76 39.93 -51.47
C PHE A 719 -4.82 39.84 -49.95
N VAL A 720 -5.71 38.98 -49.45
CA VAL A 720 -5.89 38.63 -48.04
C VAL A 720 -6.35 37.18 -47.97
N ASN A 721 -6.21 36.53 -46.81
CA ASN A 721 -6.50 35.10 -46.63
C ASN A 721 -7.92 34.68 -47.04
N PHE A 722 -8.87 35.61 -47.09
CA PHE A 722 -10.26 35.36 -47.47
C PHE A 722 -10.66 35.87 -48.87
N LEU A 723 -9.81 36.61 -49.61
CA LEU A 723 -10.18 37.24 -50.89
C LEU A 723 -9.12 37.02 -51.97
N SER A 724 -9.57 36.46 -53.09
CA SER A 724 -8.82 36.42 -54.34
C SER A 724 -9.55 37.18 -55.43
N LEU A 725 -8.82 38.02 -56.16
CA LEU A 725 -9.30 38.71 -57.35
C LEU A 725 -8.50 38.24 -58.54
N GLY A 726 -9.18 38.04 -59.66
CA GLY A 726 -8.60 37.42 -60.83
C GLY A 726 -9.31 37.77 -62.11
N PHE A 727 -8.85 37.18 -63.20
CA PHE A 727 -9.54 37.20 -64.46
C PHE A 727 -9.41 35.85 -65.16
N ASN A 728 -10.40 35.54 -65.98
CA ASN A 728 -10.44 34.35 -66.81
C ASN A 728 -10.59 34.80 -68.27
N TRP A 729 -9.56 34.53 -69.06
CA TRP A 729 -9.59 34.71 -70.50
C TRP A 729 -9.76 33.36 -71.19
N THR A 730 -10.77 33.23 -72.04
CA THR A 730 -10.96 32.02 -72.84
C THR A 730 -11.17 32.37 -74.30
N ARG A 731 -10.63 31.52 -75.17
CA ARG A 731 -10.94 31.52 -76.60
C ARG A 731 -11.47 30.16 -76.97
N SER A 732 -12.67 30.15 -77.53
CA SER A 732 -13.35 28.93 -77.96
C SER A 732 -13.64 29.01 -79.46
N ARG A 733 -13.56 27.87 -80.14
CA ARG A 733 -14.05 27.71 -81.50
C ARG A 733 -15.01 26.53 -81.53
N LEU A 734 -16.16 26.76 -82.17
CA LEU A 734 -17.11 25.71 -82.52
C LEU A 734 -17.19 25.66 -84.04
N GLU A 735 -16.91 24.52 -84.63
CA GLU A 735 -16.93 24.33 -86.08
C GLU A 735 -17.65 23.02 -86.48
N ASN A 736 -18.23 23.06 -87.67
CA ASN A 736 -18.69 21.91 -88.44
C ASN A 736 -18.21 22.05 -89.89
N SER A 737 -18.54 21.10 -90.76
CA SER A 737 -18.15 21.09 -92.18
C SER A 737 -18.55 22.35 -92.97
N ASN A 738 -19.55 23.11 -92.51
CA ASN A 738 -20.13 24.24 -93.25
C ASN A 738 -19.88 25.61 -92.58
N TYR A 739 -19.67 25.65 -91.26
CA TYR A 739 -19.67 26.88 -90.46
C TYR A 739 -18.65 26.80 -89.31
N HIS A 740 -18.05 27.93 -88.95
CA HIS A 740 -17.26 28.06 -87.74
C HIS A 740 -17.61 29.35 -86.99
N ASN A 741 -17.56 29.32 -85.66
CA ASN A 741 -17.71 30.48 -84.79
C ASN A 741 -16.54 30.59 -83.82
N ASP A 742 -15.97 31.79 -83.75
CA ASP A 742 -14.95 32.15 -82.76
C ASP A 742 -15.60 32.93 -81.62
N PHE A 743 -15.38 32.45 -80.39
CA PHE A 743 -15.83 33.06 -79.14
C PHE A 743 -14.61 33.48 -78.33
N THR A 744 -14.62 34.70 -77.80
CA THR A 744 -13.59 35.16 -76.86
C THR A 744 -14.27 35.75 -75.64
N SER A 745 -14.02 35.16 -74.46
CA SER A 745 -14.52 35.69 -73.19
C SER A 745 -13.39 36.30 -72.38
N PHE A 746 -13.69 37.38 -71.69
CA PHE A 746 -12.84 37.92 -70.64
C PHE A 746 -13.70 38.22 -69.42
N LYS A 747 -13.58 37.41 -68.36
CA LYS A 747 -14.38 37.57 -67.14
C LYS A 747 -13.49 38.03 -65.99
N GLY A 748 -13.87 39.10 -65.30
CA GLY A 748 -13.31 39.39 -63.99
C GLY A 748 -13.87 38.38 -62.98
N ARG A 749 -13.03 37.86 -62.09
CA ARG A 749 -13.38 36.86 -61.09
C ARG A 749 -13.06 37.39 -59.70
N ALA A 750 -13.98 37.17 -58.76
CA ALA A 750 -13.76 37.39 -57.34
C ALA A 750 -14.12 36.11 -56.59
N SER A 751 -13.24 35.69 -55.69
CA SER A 751 -13.44 34.51 -54.85
C SER A 751 -13.28 34.90 -53.39
N ILE A 752 -14.28 34.59 -52.58
CA ILE A 752 -14.29 34.77 -51.13
C ILE A 752 -14.17 33.39 -50.48
N PHE A 753 -13.17 33.22 -49.62
CA PHE A 753 -12.93 32.01 -48.84
C PHE A 753 -13.45 32.25 -47.42
N PHE A 754 -14.53 31.56 -47.05
CA PHE A 754 -15.11 31.63 -45.71
C PHE A 754 -14.40 30.69 -44.74
N SER A 755 -13.81 29.62 -45.27
CA SER A 755 -12.90 28.71 -44.58
C SER A 755 -12.03 27.99 -45.61
N LYS A 756 -11.10 27.15 -45.15
CA LYS A 756 -10.33 26.26 -46.05
C LYS A 756 -11.17 25.23 -46.80
N TYR A 757 -12.43 25.01 -46.39
CA TYR A 757 -13.36 24.09 -47.05
C TYR A 757 -14.46 24.83 -47.83
N LEU A 758 -14.88 26.02 -47.39
CA LEU A 758 -16.01 26.76 -47.97
C LEU A 758 -15.54 28.01 -48.73
N SER A 759 -15.88 28.07 -50.01
CA SER A 759 -15.60 29.22 -50.88
C SER A 759 -16.80 29.60 -51.72
N VAL A 760 -16.88 30.88 -52.05
CA VAL A 760 -17.85 31.45 -53.00
C VAL A 760 -17.09 32.24 -54.04
N SER A 761 -17.29 31.94 -55.32
CA SER A 761 -16.69 32.71 -56.41
C SER A 761 -17.73 33.16 -57.39
N ALA A 762 -17.59 34.38 -57.89
CA ALA A 762 -18.40 34.91 -58.97
C ALA A 762 -17.48 35.44 -60.07
N SER A 763 -17.87 35.23 -61.33
CA SER A 763 -17.21 35.87 -62.46
C SER A 763 -18.20 36.52 -63.41
N TYR A 764 -17.78 37.62 -64.02
CA TYR A 764 -18.62 38.40 -64.93
C TYR A 764 -17.77 39.09 -65.99
N GLY A 765 -18.26 39.12 -67.23
CA GLY A 765 -17.61 39.89 -68.28
C GLY A 765 -18.19 39.68 -69.68
N PRO A 766 -17.60 40.34 -70.69
CA PRO A 766 -18.04 40.23 -72.06
C PRO A 766 -17.64 38.89 -72.71
N LEU A 767 -18.56 38.38 -73.52
CA LEU A 767 -18.36 37.36 -74.54
C LEU A 767 -18.43 38.04 -75.91
N ASN A 768 -17.30 38.08 -76.60
CA ASN A 768 -17.21 38.56 -77.96
C ASN A 768 -17.35 37.39 -78.93
N ILE A 769 -18.27 37.52 -79.88
CA ILE A 769 -18.55 36.53 -80.91
C ILE A 769 -18.31 37.21 -82.25
N ARG A 770 -17.40 36.65 -83.05
CA ARG A 770 -17.01 37.26 -84.33
C ARG A 770 -18.24 37.41 -85.25
N GLY A 771 -18.61 38.66 -85.56
CA GLY A 771 -19.77 38.96 -86.42
C GLY A 771 -21.11 39.11 -85.68
N GLU A 772 -21.13 39.08 -84.35
CA GLU A 772 -22.33 39.32 -83.54
C GLU A 772 -22.10 40.41 -82.48
N ALA A 773 -23.18 40.88 -81.84
CA ALA A 773 -23.10 41.80 -80.72
C ALA A 773 -22.54 41.09 -79.48
N ASN A 774 -21.66 41.78 -78.74
CA ASN A 774 -21.12 41.27 -77.48
C ASN A 774 -22.24 40.95 -76.50
N LYS A 775 -22.10 39.83 -75.78
CA LYS A 775 -23.02 39.41 -74.71
C LYS A 775 -22.33 39.52 -73.37
N ASN A 776 -23.08 39.81 -72.32
CA ASN A 776 -22.56 39.70 -70.96
C ASN A 776 -22.84 38.30 -70.44
N ILE A 777 -21.79 37.65 -69.95
CA ILE A 777 -21.86 36.31 -69.37
C ILE A 777 -21.32 36.35 -67.95
N GLY A 778 -21.72 35.39 -67.14
CA GLY A 778 -21.23 35.30 -65.78
C GLY A 778 -21.54 33.95 -65.15
N ASP A 779 -20.80 33.65 -64.10
CA ASP A 779 -21.02 32.48 -63.27
C ASP A 779 -20.94 32.83 -61.78
N PHE A 780 -21.54 31.95 -61.00
CA PHE A 780 -21.53 31.99 -59.54
C PHE A 780 -21.37 30.57 -59.03
N MET A 781 -20.47 30.37 -58.07
CA MET A 781 -20.15 29.07 -57.53
C MET A 781 -20.04 29.16 -56.01
N ILE A 782 -20.70 28.25 -55.32
CA ILE A 782 -20.47 27.95 -53.90
C ILE A 782 -19.87 26.55 -53.86
N LYS A 783 -18.72 26.42 -53.20
CA LYS A 783 -17.98 25.15 -53.10
C LYS A 783 -17.67 24.87 -51.64
N TYR A 784 -18.15 23.73 -51.15
CA TYR A 784 -17.71 23.10 -49.91
C TYR A 784 -16.91 21.85 -50.26
N GLU A 785 -15.63 21.78 -49.94
CA GLU A 785 -14.76 20.67 -50.31
C GLU A 785 -13.84 20.29 -49.15
N VAL A 786 -13.92 19.03 -48.73
CA VAL A 786 -12.95 18.34 -47.90
C VAL A 786 -12.16 17.40 -48.83
N PRO A 787 -10.84 17.63 -49.00
CA PRO A 787 -10.00 16.88 -49.94
C PRO A 787 -10.20 15.36 -49.82
N ASP A 788 -10.32 14.69 -50.97
CA ASP A 788 -10.49 13.23 -51.11
C ASP A 788 -11.67 12.57 -50.38
N GLN A 789 -12.53 13.36 -49.72
CA GLN A 789 -13.67 12.84 -48.95
C GLN A 789 -15.01 13.35 -49.45
N THR A 790 -15.23 14.65 -49.41
CA THR A 790 -16.56 15.25 -49.64
C THR A 790 -16.41 16.49 -50.48
N TYR A 791 -17.20 16.63 -51.55
CA TYR A 791 -17.37 17.92 -52.20
C TYR A 791 -18.85 18.17 -52.48
N ILE A 792 -19.29 19.40 -52.27
CA ILE A 792 -20.63 19.90 -52.58
C ILE A 792 -20.45 21.23 -53.31
N THR A 793 -21.00 21.34 -54.52
CA THR A 793 -20.91 22.55 -55.33
C THR A 793 -22.28 22.97 -55.83
N GLY A 794 -22.68 24.20 -55.52
CA GLY A 794 -23.76 24.90 -56.23
C GLY A 794 -23.14 25.80 -57.29
N TYR A 795 -23.51 25.63 -58.55
CA TYR A 795 -22.97 26.35 -59.69
C TYR A 795 -24.11 26.96 -60.50
N TYR A 796 -24.01 28.25 -60.83
CA TYR A 796 -24.88 28.95 -61.75
C TYR A 796 -24.03 29.52 -62.87
N GLU A 797 -24.46 29.36 -64.11
CA GLU A 797 -23.81 29.95 -65.27
C GLU A 797 -24.84 30.52 -66.25
N ASN A 798 -24.52 31.68 -66.80
CA ASN A 798 -25.28 32.34 -67.84
C ASN A 798 -24.39 32.63 -69.04
N THR A 799 -24.61 31.92 -70.14
CA THR A 799 -23.72 31.97 -71.30
C THR A 799 -24.48 31.71 -72.61
N ASP A 800 -23.75 31.76 -73.73
CA ASP A 800 -24.30 31.44 -75.05
C ASP A 800 -24.54 29.93 -75.18
N THR A 801 -25.73 29.54 -75.63
CA THR A 801 -26.15 28.13 -75.73
C THR A 801 -25.17 27.28 -76.55
N ARG A 802 -24.49 27.87 -77.55
CA ARG A 802 -23.47 27.20 -78.37
C ARG A 802 -22.27 26.67 -77.59
N LEU A 803 -21.95 27.29 -76.45
CA LEU A 803 -20.81 26.92 -75.61
C LEU A 803 -21.13 25.79 -74.62
N LEU A 804 -22.42 25.51 -74.36
CA LEU A 804 -22.86 24.51 -73.38
C LEU A 804 -23.43 23.23 -73.99
N LEU A 805 -24.23 23.34 -75.05
CA LEU A 805 -25.01 22.20 -75.56
C LEU A 805 -24.39 21.50 -76.78
N TYR A 806 -23.20 21.94 -77.23
CA TYR A 806 -22.37 21.33 -78.29
C TYR A 806 -23.20 20.74 -79.46
N SER A 807 -23.75 21.58 -80.33
CA SER A 807 -24.57 21.12 -81.47
C SER A 807 -24.18 21.77 -82.80
N PRO A 808 -24.17 21.00 -83.91
CA PRO A 808 -23.84 21.53 -85.23
C PRO A 808 -24.91 22.49 -85.75
N PHE A 809 -26.15 22.36 -85.28
CA PHE A 809 -27.27 23.21 -85.69
C PHE A 809 -27.35 24.53 -84.91
N LEU A 810 -26.61 24.65 -83.80
CA LEU A 810 -26.57 25.88 -83.02
C LEU A 810 -25.64 26.95 -83.63
N VAL A 811 -24.74 26.58 -84.55
CA VAL A 811 -23.69 27.47 -85.07
C VAL A 811 -24.27 28.75 -85.71
N GLY A 812 -25.47 28.71 -86.28
CA GLY A 812 -26.15 29.92 -86.83
C GLY A 812 -27.15 30.62 -85.90
N THR A 813 -27.38 30.11 -84.69
CA THR A 813 -28.49 30.55 -83.82
C THR A 813 -28.02 31.41 -82.66
N ARG A 814 -28.81 32.44 -82.32
CA ARG A 814 -28.55 33.33 -81.19
C ARG A 814 -29.45 32.97 -80.02
N THR A 815 -28.95 32.09 -79.16
CA THR A 815 -29.68 31.60 -77.98
C THR A 815 -28.82 31.76 -76.72
N LYS A 816 -29.47 31.97 -75.58
CA LYS A 816 -28.84 32.12 -74.26
C LYS A 816 -29.32 30.97 -73.36
N THR A 817 -28.43 30.48 -72.51
CA THR A 817 -28.73 29.41 -71.56
C THR A 817 -28.32 29.84 -70.16
N GLU A 818 -29.25 29.67 -69.22
CA GLU A 818 -29.02 29.77 -67.78
C GLU A 818 -29.01 28.36 -67.20
N MET A 819 -27.92 27.97 -66.56
CA MET A 819 -27.73 26.65 -65.97
C MET A 819 -27.59 26.78 -64.46
N TYR A 820 -28.33 25.97 -63.71
CA TYR A 820 -28.17 25.79 -62.28
C TYR A 820 -27.77 24.34 -62.03
N ARG A 821 -26.62 24.09 -61.40
CA ARG A 821 -26.11 22.76 -61.12
C ARG A 821 -25.78 22.60 -59.64
N LEU A 822 -26.36 21.59 -59.01
CA LEU A 822 -25.95 21.11 -57.70
C LEU A 822 -25.21 19.78 -57.89
N SER A 823 -23.95 19.71 -57.49
CA SER A 823 -23.16 18.47 -57.52
C SER A 823 -22.71 18.11 -56.12
N ALA A 824 -22.73 16.82 -55.80
CA ALA A 824 -22.26 16.32 -54.51
C ALA A 824 -21.53 14.99 -54.68
N GLN A 825 -20.45 14.82 -53.95
CA GLN A 825 -19.76 13.54 -53.76
C GLN A 825 -19.43 13.36 -52.29
N HIS A 826 -19.53 12.12 -51.82
CA HIS A 826 -19.07 11.73 -50.51
C HIS A 826 -18.50 10.31 -50.55
N VAL A 827 -17.32 10.11 -49.96
CA VAL A 827 -16.71 8.80 -49.72
C VAL A 827 -16.86 8.47 -48.25
N TYR A 828 -17.75 7.52 -47.93
CA TYR A 828 -18.01 7.09 -46.56
C TYR A 828 -17.08 5.94 -46.17
N ARG A 829 -16.27 6.17 -45.12
CA ARG A 829 -15.35 5.18 -44.51
C ARG A 829 -14.52 4.42 -45.52
N ASP A 830 -14.08 5.09 -46.60
CA ASP A 830 -13.31 4.46 -47.67
C ASP A 830 -14.01 3.26 -48.36
N LEU A 831 -15.29 3.03 -48.10
CA LEU A 831 -16.01 1.83 -48.53
C LEU A 831 -17.05 2.15 -49.60
N LEU A 832 -17.79 3.24 -49.41
CA LEU A 832 -18.93 3.62 -50.25
C LEU A 832 -18.68 5.00 -50.88
N LYS A 833 -18.71 5.08 -52.21
CA LYS A 833 -18.63 6.32 -52.98
C LYS A 833 -20.03 6.68 -53.48
N LEU A 834 -20.54 7.82 -53.04
CA LEU A 834 -21.75 8.45 -53.56
C LEU A 834 -21.32 9.65 -54.40
N TYR A 835 -21.83 9.75 -55.61
CA TYR A 835 -21.61 10.90 -56.50
C TYR A 835 -22.91 11.20 -57.23
N GLY A 836 -23.22 12.47 -57.40
CA GLY A 836 -24.31 12.85 -58.30
C GLY A 836 -24.34 14.33 -58.58
N TYR A 837 -25.06 14.68 -59.62
CA TYR A 837 -25.40 16.06 -59.90
C TYR A 837 -26.83 16.18 -60.41
N TYR A 838 -27.43 17.34 -60.18
CA TYR A 838 -28.67 17.77 -60.78
C TYR A 838 -28.44 19.11 -61.47
N SER A 839 -28.76 19.20 -62.76
CA SER A 839 -28.68 20.42 -63.55
C SER A 839 -30.07 20.81 -64.04
N TYR A 840 -30.41 22.09 -63.90
CA TYR A 840 -31.58 22.71 -64.49
C TYR A 840 -31.12 23.71 -65.55
N TYR A 841 -31.66 23.59 -66.76
CA TYR A 841 -31.37 24.44 -67.91
C TYR A 841 -32.60 25.27 -68.23
N PHE A 842 -32.43 26.58 -68.32
CA PHE A 842 -33.41 27.51 -68.87
C PHE A 842 -32.85 28.12 -70.15
N ILE A 843 -33.48 27.83 -71.29
CA ILE A 843 -33.01 28.25 -72.62
C ILE A 843 -33.95 29.33 -73.15
N SER A 844 -33.38 30.36 -73.77
CA SER A 844 -34.15 31.52 -74.25
C SER A 844 -35.18 31.21 -75.34
N ASP A 845 -35.17 30.01 -75.91
CA ASP A 845 -36.20 29.50 -76.84
C ASP A 845 -37.43 28.93 -76.11
N LYS A 846 -37.52 29.11 -74.78
CA LYS A 846 -38.54 28.60 -73.86
C LYS A 846 -38.44 27.10 -73.57
N ASN A 847 -37.36 26.44 -73.97
CA ASN A 847 -37.11 25.08 -73.53
C ASN A 847 -36.50 25.07 -72.12
N GLU A 848 -37.00 24.17 -71.28
CA GLU A 848 -36.53 23.96 -69.92
C GLU A 848 -36.11 22.50 -69.79
N GLY A 849 -34.95 22.23 -69.18
CA GLY A 849 -34.37 20.89 -69.14
C GLY A 849 -33.85 20.52 -67.77
N ASN A 850 -34.02 19.25 -67.41
CA ASN A 850 -33.46 18.67 -66.19
C ASN A 850 -32.47 17.57 -66.59
N ASP A 851 -31.31 17.53 -65.92
CA ASP A 851 -30.28 16.49 -66.09
C ASP A 851 -29.81 16.02 -64.71
N LEU A 852 -30.21 14.80 -64.34
CA LEU A 852 -29.91 14.15 -63.07
C LEU A 852 -29.03 12.95 -63.32
N LEU A 853 -27.86 12.92 -62.68
CA LEU A 853 -27.00 11.75 -62.66
C LEU A 853 -26.70 11.35 -61.22
N LEU A 854 -26.89 10.07 -60.91
CA LEU A 854 -26.61 9.47 -59.61
C LEU A 854 -25.71 8.25 -59.79
N ARG A 855 -24.64 8.18 -59.00
CA ARG A 855 -23.69 7.06 -58.93
C ARG A 855 -23.57 6.59 -57.51
N ILE A 856 -23.67 5.28 -57.33
CA ILE A 856 -23.34 4.59 -56.09
C ILE A 856 -22.30 3.53 -56.41
N GLY A 857 -21.17 3.56 -55.72
CA GLY A 857 -20.08 2.63 -55.90
C GLY A 857 -19.59 2.07 -54.58
N ARG A 858 -19.20 0.81 -54.57
CA ARG A 858 -18.55 0.15 -53.43
C ARG A 858 -17.10 -0.15 -53.79
N ARG A 859 -16.20 -0.01 -52.81
CA ARG A 859 -14.80 -0.39 -52.97
C ARG A 859 -14.69 -1.92 -53.00
N PHE A 860 -14.16 -2.47 -54.10
CA PHE A 860 -13.92 -3.91 -54.29
C PHE A 860 -12.43 -4.25 -54.43
N LEU A 861 -11.63 -3.28 -54.87
CA LEU A 861 -10.18 -3.38 -54.97
C LEU A 861 -9.56 -2.33 -54.05
N VAL A 862 -8.30 -2.53 -53.64
CA VAL A 862 -7.56 -1.61 -52.76
C VAL A 862 -7.66 -0.16 -53.27
N ASN A 863 -7.59 0.03 -54.60
CA ASN A 863 -7.67 1.34 -55.25
C ASN A 863 -8.82 1.44 -56.28
N GLY A 864 -9.95 0.75 -56.09
CA GLY A 864 -11.01 0.73 -57.10
C GLY A 864 -12.44 0.61 -56.60
N PHE A 865 -13.33 1.37 -57.23
CA PHE A 865 -14.77 1.39 -57.01
C PHE A 865 -15.51 0.76 -58.18
N PHE A 866 -16.51 -0.06 -57.88
CA PHE A 866 -17.46 -0.56 -58.86
C PHE A 866 -18.88 -0.27 -58.39
N GLY A 867 -19.73 0.09 -59.33
CA GLY A 867 -21.01 0.67 -58.98
C GLY A 867 -22.02 0.72 -60.10
N TYR A 868 -23.14 1.34 -59.76
CA TYR A 868 -24.26 1.58 -60.63
C TYR A 868 -24.43 3.08 -60.85
N GLU A 869 -24.74 3.47 -62.09
CA GLU A 869 -25.05 4.82 -62.53
C GLU A 869 -26.48 4.84 -63.07
N PHE A 870 -27.28 5.78 -62.58
CA PHE A 870 -28.55 6.16 -63.14
C PHE A 870 -28.45 7.58 -63.68
N ASN A 871 -28.80 7.76 -64.96
CA ASN A 871 -28.87 9.07 -65.58
C ASN A 871 -30.30 9.31 -66.08
N PHE A 872 -30.84 10.50 -65.85
CA PHE A 872 -32.18 10.90 -66.27
C PHE A 872 -32.16 12.32 -66.83
N ILE A 873 -32.62 12.49 -68.07
CA ILE A 873 -32.67 13.77 -68.76
C ILE A 873 -34.09 14.00 -69.30
N ASP A 874 -34.68 15.16 -69.01
CA ASP A 874 -36.02 15.50 -69.46
C ASP A 874 -36.15 17.00 -69.79
N PHE A 875 -36.39 17.30 -71.06
CA PHE A 875 -36.66 18.63 -71.58
C PHE A 875 -38.15 18.87 -71.85
N ALA A 876 -38.59 20.12 -71.76
CA ALA A 876 -39.99 20.51 -71.98
C ALA A 876 -40.48 20.14 -73.39
N PHE A 877 -39.62 20.24 -74.40
CA PHE A 877 -39.88 19.74 -75.75
C PHE A 877 -38.58 19.36 -76.50
N ILE A 878 -38.71 18.47 -77.47
CA ILE A 878 -37.62 18.06 -78.36
C ILE A 878 -37.45 19.11 -79.46
N THR A 879 -36.21 19.52 -79.72
CA THR A 879 -35.86 20.44 -80.81
C THR A 879 -34.73 19.87 -81.69
N PRO A 880 -34.75 20.12 -83.02
CA PRO A 880 -33.65 19.69 -83.89
C PRO A 880 -32.37 20.50 -83.68
N PHE A 881 -32.42 21.62 -82.94
CA PHE A 881 -31.26 22.50 -82.79
C PHE A 881 -30.22 22.00 -81.81
N TYR A 882 -30.57 21.19 -80.80
CA TYR A 882 -29.64 20.68 -79.80
C TYR A 882 -30.20 19.46 -79.09
N TYR A 883 -29.33 18.70 -78.42
CA TYR A 883 -29.73 17.51 -77.66
C TYR A 883 -30.67 17.88 -76.51
N SER A 884 -31.94 17.52 -76.67
CA SER A 884 -33.06 17.90 -75.80
C SER A 884 -34.05 16.73 -75.65
N PRO A 885 -33.60 15.56 -75.15
CA PRO A 885 -34.46 14.40 -75.10
C PRO A 885 -35.57 14.55 -74.05
N GLN A 886 -36.67 13.84 -74.26
CA GLN A 886 -37.75 13.71 -73.28
C GLN A 886 -37.70 12.34 -72.61
N ARG A 887 -37.80 12.33 -71.28
CA ARG A 887 -37.82 11.12 -70.44
C ARG A 887 -36.68 10.14 -70.77
N PHE A 888 -35.50 10.66 -71.09
CA PHE A 888 -34.33 9.82 -71.31
C PHE A 888 -33.87 9.26 -69.97
N SER A 889 -33.66 7.94 -69.91
CA SER A 889 -33.07 7.29 -68.75
C SER A 889 -32.04 6.27 -69.19
N SER A 890 -30.89 6.23 -68.52
CA SER A 890 -29.88 5.20 -68.73
C SER A 890 -29.47 4.55 -67.43
N HIS A 891 -29.17 3.27 -67.54
CA HIS A 891 -28.79 2.40 -66.44
C HIS A 891 -27.43 1.80 -66.79
N SER A 892 -26.38 2.15 -66.05
CA SER A 892 -25.01 1.69 -66.35
C SER A 892 -24.34 1.05 -65.15
N ILE A 893 -23.49 0.07 -65.42
CA ILE A 893 -22.49 -0.40 -64.46
C ILE A 893 -21.19 0.33 -64.79
N TRP A 894 -20.50 0.82 -63.77
CA TRP A 894 -19.24 1.55 -63.93
C TRP A 894 -18.17 1.01 -62.99
N GLY A 895 -16.92 1.21 -63.40
CA GLY A 895 -15.73 0.94 -62.61
C GLY A 895 -14.76 2.11 -62.70
N GLU A 896 -14.13 2.44 -61.58
CA GLU A 896 -13.09 3.46 -61.47
C GLU A 896 -11.92 2.85 -60.68
N GLY A 897 -10.69 3.10 -61.10
CA GLY A 897 -9.50 2.67 -60.37
C GLY A 897 -8.38 3.70 -60.46
N SER A 898 -7.64 3.87 -59.37
CA SER A 898 -6.46 4.73 -59.32
C SER A 898 -5.16 3.94 -59.17
N TYR A 899 -4.10 4.42 -59.81
CA TYR A 899 -2.76 3.88 -59.77
C TYR A 899 -1.76 5.01 -59.64
N LYS A 900 -0.89 4.95 -58.63
CA LYS A 900 0.15 5.96 -58.39
C LYS A 900 1.52 5.40 -58.80
N PRO A 901 1.98 5.62 -60.04
CA PRO A 901 3.29 5.13 -60.48
C PRO A 901 4.47 5.83 -59.81
N LEU A 902 4.27 7.06 -59.33
CA LEU A 902 5.23 7.89 -58.58
C LEU A 902 4.48 8.57 -57.43
N GLU A 903 5.16 9.00 -56.37
CA GLU A 903 4.51 9.72 -55.25
C GLU A 903 3.79 11.00 -55.70
N ASN A 904 4.30 11.65 -56.74
CA ASN A 904 3.76 12.88 -57.29
C ASN A 904 2.91 12.69 -58.55
N MET A 905 2.55 11.45 -58.90
CA MET A 905 1.76 11.14 -60.09
C MET A 905 0.62 10.16 -59.76
N GLU A 906 -0.59 10.49 -60.20
CA GLU A 906 -1.77 9.64 -60.08
C GLU A 906 -2.43 9.46 -61.44
N LEU A 907 -2.71 8.21 -61.79
CA LEU A 907 -3.45 7.79 -62.97
C LEU A 907 -4.80 7.23 -62.54
N ILE A 908 -5.89 7.71 -63.12
CA ILE A 908 -7.25 7.27 -62.80
C ILE A 908 -7.90 6.77 -64.07
N GLY A 909 -8.27 5.49 -64.09
CA GLY A 909 -9.05 4.88 -65.15
C GLY A 909 -10.51 4.79 -64.76
N PHE A 910 -11.41 5.13 -65.68
CA PHE A 910 -12.85 4.95 -65.51
C PHE A 910 -13.43 4.29 -66.76
N ALA A 911 -14.37 3.37 -66.56
CA ALA A 911 -15.13 2.77 -67.63
C ALA A 911 -16.58 2.54 -67.20
N LYS A 912 -17.53 2.66 -68.13
CA LYS A 912 -18.92 2.26 -67.92
C LYS A 912 -19.50 1.58 -69.14
N ILE A 913 -20.47 0.69 -68.89
CA ILE A 913 -21.35 0.11 -69.90
C ILE A 913 -22.78 0.15 -69.38
N GLY A 914 -23.71 0.59 -70.21
CA GLY A 914 -25.10 0.76 -69.81
C GLY A 914 -26.08 0.59 -70.93
N TYR A 915 -27.35 0.64 -70.57
CA TYR A 915 -28.48 0.44 -71.44
C TYR A 915 -29.50 1.58 -71.26
N VAL A 916 -30.08 2.02 -72.38
CA VAL A 916 -31.09 3.09 -72.46
C VAL A 916 -32.42 2.45 -72.89
N PRO A 917 -33.36 2.19 -71.97
CA PRO A 917 -34.57 1.42 -72.27
C PRO A 917 -35.52 2.11 -73.26
N SER A 918 -35.55 3.44 -73.32
CA SER A 918 -36.50 4.18 -74.16
C SER A 918 -36.20 4.06 -75.66
N VAL A 919 -34.96 3.73 -76.02
CA VAL A 919 -34.50 3.71 -77.43
C VAL A 919 -33.72 2.45 -77.80
N ASP A 920 -33.54 1.50 -76.88
CA ASP A 920 -32.74 0.28 -77.04
C ASP A 920 -31.27 0.54 -77.41
N PHE A 921 -30.61 1.48 -76.72
CA PHE A 921 -29.19 1.79 -76.96
C PHE A 921 -28.31 1.14 -75.89
N ILE A 922 -27.15 0.65 -76.31
CA ILE A 922 -26.03 0.35 -75.42
C ILE A 922 -25.12 1.57 -75.40
N ILE A 923 -24.78 2.06 -74.21
CA ILE A 923 -23.82 3.15 -74.01
C ILE A 923 -22.54 2.62 -73.38
N GLY A 924 -21.41 3.14 -73.81
CA GLY A 924 -20.09 2.82 -73.29
C GLY A 924 -19.27 4.09 -73.15
N GLU A 925 -18.48 4.18 -72.08
CA GLU A 925 -17.54 5.26 -71.85
C GLU A 925 -16.27 4.70 -71.28
N ILE A 926 -15.13 5.17 -71.75
CA ILE A 926 -13.83 4.92 -71.15
C ILE A 926 -13.09 6.25 -71.04
N SER A 927 -12.52 6.51 -69.88
CA SER A 927 -11.71 7.71 -69.66
C SER A 927 -10.45 7.40 -68.86
N GLY A 928 -9.38 8.10 -69.19
CA GLY A 928 -8.15 8.15 -68.42
C GLY A 928 -7.88 9.57 -67.96
N GLU A 929 -7.58 9.73 -66.68
CA GLU A 929 -7.15 10.98 -66.07
C GLU A 929 -5.74 10.81 -65.50
N PHE A 930 -4.90 11.83 -65.63
CA PHE A 930 -3.63 11.91 -64.95
C PHE A 930 -3.54 13.20 -64.14
N ARG A 931 -2.94 13.09 -62.96
CA ARG A 931 -2.57 14.22 -62.10
C ARG A 931 -1.08 14.09 -61.82
N TYR A 932 -0.32 15.15 -62.07
CA TYR A 932 1.13 15.12 -61.92
C TYR A 932 1.62 16.42 -61.30
N LYS A 933 2.34 16.32 -60.18
CA LYS A 933 2.90 17.45 -59.44
C LYS A 933 4.44 17.40 -59.48
N PRO A 934 5.08 17.80 -60.60
CA PRO A 934 6.54 17.74 -60.73
C PRO A 934 7.28 18.60 -59.70
N TRP A 935 6.69 19.73 -59.30
CA TRP A 935 7.22 20.65 -58.29
C TRP A 935 6.08 21.18 -57.42
N ASP A 936 6.39 21.71 -56.23
CA ASP A 936 5.35 22.18 -55.32
C ASP A 936 4.49 23.31 -55.87
N PHE A 937 5.07 24.15 -56.72
CA PHE A 937 4.41 25.26 -57.39
C PHE A 937 3.73 24.87 -58.72
N LEU A 938 3.95 23.67 -59.26
CA LEU A 938 3.40 23.25 -60.56
C LEU A 938 2.58 21.96 -60.44
N SER A 939 1.30 22.04 -60.79
CA SER A 939 0.42 20.87 -60.92
C SER A 939 -0.11 20.76 -62.34
N LEU A 940 -0.10 19.56 -62.90
CA LEU A 940 -0.58 19.24 -64.24
C LEU A 940 -1.75 18.25 -64.13
N PHE A 941 -2.81 18.51 -64.89
CA PHE A 941 -4.00 17.67 -64.94
C PHE A 941 -4.36 17.42 -66.39
N GLY A 942 -4.71 16.19 -66.73
CA GLY A 942 -5.28 15.91 -68.05
C GLY A 942 -6.25 14.77 -68.01
N LYS A 943 -7.25 14.82 -68.88
CA LYS A 943 -8.29 13.81 -69.01
C LYS A 943 -8.60 13.57 -70.47
N ILE A 944 -8.75 12.31 -70.85
CA ILE A 944 -9.25 11.90 -72.15
C ILE A 944 -10.43 10.96 -71.95
N THR A 945 -11.51 11.17 -72.70
CA THR A 945 -12.72 10.35 -72.64
C THR A 945 -13.14 9.98 -74.05
N TYR A 946 -13.39 8.70 -74.27
CA TYR A 946 -14.04 8.17 -75.46
C TYR A 946 -15.40 7.62 -75.03
N SER A 947 -16.46 8.13 -75.65
CA SER A 947 -17.84 7.70 -75.41
C SER A 947 -18.44 7.16 -76.71
N GLN A 948 -19.23 6.11 -76.58
CA GLN A 948 -19.92 5.48 -77.69
C GLN A 948 -21.33 5.09 -77.27
N SER A 949 -22.29 5.29 -78.16
CA SER A 949 -23.61 4.66 -78.07
C SER A 949 -23.92 3.89 -79.35
N TYR A 950 -24.58 2.75 -79.22
CA TYR A 950 -24.85 1.83 -80.34
C TYR A 950 -26.29 1.32 -80.29
N ARG A 951 -26.93 1.32 -81.47
CA ARG A 951 -28.18 0.62 -81.80
C ARG A 951 -28.00 -0.03 -83.17
N TYR A 952 -28.65 -1.17 -83.43
CA TYR A 952 -28.56 -2.02 -84.62
C TYR A 952 -27.98 -1.38 -85.92
N ASP A 953 -28.48 -0.23 -86.36
CA ASP A 953 -28.17 0.48 -87.61
C ASP A 953 -27.38 1.81 -87.46
N GLY A 954 -27.06 2.24 -86.24
CA GLY A 954 -26.40 3.52 -85.99
C GLY A 954 -25.55 3.57 -84.73
N SER A 955 -24.46 4.35 -84.76
CA SER A 955 -23.63 4.61 -83.58
C SER A 955 -23.29 6.09 -83.45
N TYR A 956 -23.37 6.63 -82.25
CA TYR A 956 -22.79 7.93 -81.91
C TYR A 956 -21.45 7.70 -81.20
N LYS A 957 -20.43 8.47 -81.58
CA LYS A 957 -19.08 8.36 -81.03
C LYS A 957 -18.56 9.77 -80.77
N SER A 958 -18.01 9.98 -79.58
CA SER A 958 -17.37 11.25 -79.22
C SER A 958 -16.03 11.01 -78.53
N LEU A 959 -15.10 11.92 -78.77
CA LEU A 959 -13.81 12.00 -78.12
C LEU A 959 -13.68 13.38 -77.48
N SER A 960 -13.39 13.43 -76.19
CA SER A 960 -13.09 14.67 -75.48
C SER A 960 -11.75 14.58 -74.78
N GLY A 961 -10.99 15.67 -74.79
CA GLY A 961 -9.72 15.80 -74.09
C GLY A 961 -9.65 17.12 -73.34
N SER A 962 -9.04 17.12 -72.16
CA SER A 962 -8.68 18.32 -71.41
C SER A 962 -7.24 18.21 -70.92
N LEU A 963 -6.56 19.35 -70.92
CA LEU A 963 -5.23 19.53 -70.34
C LEU A 963 -5.21 20.87 -69.62
N SER A 964 -4.82 20.88 -68.35
CA SER A 964 -4.65 22.09 -67.57
C SER A 964 -3.41 22.03 -66.69
N ALA A 965 -2.91 23.20 -66.32
CA ALA A 965 -1.86 23.35 -65.33
C ALA A 965 -2.30 24.37 -64.28
N TYR A 966 -1.70 24.27 -63.10
CA TYR A 966 -1.72 25.29 -62.06
C TYR A 966 -0.29 25.65 -61.70
N ILE A 967 0.05 26.93 -61.78
CA ILE A 967 1.38 27.48 -61.53
C ILE A 967 1.25 28.52 -60.42
N GLY A 968 1.80 28.23 -59.24
CA GLY A 968 2.03 29.21 -58.18
C GLY A 968 3.30 30.01 -58.49
N ILE A 969 3.22 31.34 -58.44
CA ILE A 969 4.34 32.21 -58.80
C ILE A 969 5.01 32.82 -57.56
N PHE A 970 4.30 32.93 -56.43
CA PHE A 970 4.78 33.38 -55.14
C PHE A 970 4.02 32.69 -54.01
#